data_AF-A0A9N9TPK9-F1
#
_entry.id   AF-A0A9N9TPK9-F1
#
_cell.length_a   1.000
_cell.length_b   1.000
_cell.length_c   1.000
_cell.angle_alpha   90.00
_cell.angle_beta   90.00
_cell.angle_gamma   90.00
#
_symmetry.space_group_name_H-M   'P 1'
#
loop_
_entity.id
_entity.type
_entity.pdbx_description
1 polymer ?
#
loop_
_entity_poly.entity_id
_entity_poly.type
_entity_poly.pdbx_seq_one_letter_code
_entity_poly.pdbx_strand_id
1 'polypeptide(L)'
;MALKCDICDKTFSSRSSLGRHQREVHEIDEFRGYSYNNFANKCLEGCKVSFKLVDDLRSHLQTKHNFEMVCTELEFTSEDDFKSFLNNLVYTEKAQYVLSSSKRIILENNHYDKRYYLCNRSARNAAKPRITEKCTTSNETYIMNTTCTSQLVVSKCIETDFFNVTFFKTHYGHDLQLEHLHLTKVEKKHIALKLAKGVPPAKILDSYRSNIEIDKPERVDLITPRDINKIKYTFKVNVSDLLNVANGDENEDKADTDVDRDVIFYKKQNTEHPLLKCEDICIVLMNKSQEVMLRQFGSNIIAVDTSIYDTCLEVTTLSIVDEFMEGFPVTYMFSNRNDDTILEILFDVLKNKVGTIDCKNFITYHNTTTYRAWMKVMTTIETKHLFCCWFVRKDWKDNLKNLNIKKRDIIYKRLTALQQTLDARKFDENLAKEIQSMQMDDDTKEFANYFIANYSQSTEKWAYCHQESCVISNNLASHSDRIRKIFKNTYTEGENTICLDQAMQALMKLARDKTAERCIKLYKSNPSKHKQTTSERHQIALSAAYTVGVDDIFLVLTSDNTEYYLKRDNNHTCCNIKCSECNVCVQCFICSCSDFLNKHIICEHLHYIKMNVIFEDVHVDVPSQQQGQDIITSEETFMTSLESFED
;
A
#
# COMPACT_ATOMS: atom_id res chain seq x y z
N MET A 1 26.88 -8.44 50.98
CA MET A 1 26.97 -6.96 51.04
C MET A 1 25.73 -6.45 51.74
N ALA A 2 25.88 -5.74 52.86
CA ALA A 2 24.77 -5.06 53.53
C ALA A 2 24.38 -3.83 52.70
N LEU A 3 23.08 -3.63 52.50
CA LEU A 3 22.52 -2.53 51.71
C LEU A 3 22.01 -1.47 52.69
N LYS A 4 22.45 -0.22 52.54
CA LYS A 4 22.13 0.88 53.46
C LYS A 4 20.97 1.71 52.89
N CYS A 5 20.11 2.23 53.75
CA CYS A 5 19.07 3.18 53.36
C CYS A 5 19.66 4.59 53.29
N ASP A 6 19.49 5.27 52.16
CA ASP A 6 20.10 6.59 51.93
C ASP A 6 19.42 7.73 52.73
N ILE A 7 18.36 7.43 53.49
CA ILE A 7 17.54 8.43 54.21
C ILE A 7 17.73 8.32 55.71
N CYS A 8 17.73 7.10 56.26
CA CYS A 8 17.92 6.88 57.70
C CYS A 8 19.09 5.96 58.03
N ASP A 9 19.93 5.64 57.05
CA ASP A 9 21.19 4.91 57.22
C ASP A 9 21.08 3.49 57.81
N LYS A 10 19.86 2.93 57.88
CA LYS A 10 19.64 1.55 58.34
C LYS A 10 20.19 0.54 57.33
N THR A 11 20.84 -0.50 57.83
CA THR A 11 21.43 -1.57 57.01
C THR A 11 20.51 -2.79 56.93
N PHE A 12 20.42 -3.36 55.73
CA PHE A 12 19.55 -4.48 55.41
C PHE A 12 20.34 -5.60 54.73
N SER A 13 19.94 -6.83 55.05
CA SER A 13 20.54 -8.05 54.49
C SER A 13 20.13 -8.31 53.03
N SER A 14 19.08 -7.66 52.54
CA SER A 14 18.60 -7.82 51.17
C SER A 14 17.99 -6.53 50.62
N ARG A 15 17.99 -6.38 49.29
CA ARG A 15 17.36 -5.23 48.60
C ARG A 15 15.84 -5.21 48.82
N SER A 16 15.24 -6.39 49.00
CA SER A 16 13.81 -6.55 49.29
C SER A 16 13.42 -6.01 50.66
N SER A 17 14.26 -6.18 51.68
CA SER A 17 14.03 -5.65 53.03
C SER A 17 14.29 -4.15 53.11
N LEU A 18 15.32 -3.66 52.40
CA LEU A 18 15.56 -2.22 52.23
C LEU A 18 14.38 -1.51 51.56
N GLY A 19 13.89 -2.05 50.44
CA GLY A 19 12.75 -1.45 49.72
C GLY A 19 11.41 -1.57 50.46
N ARG A 20 11.24 -2.53 51.39
CA ARG A 20 10.09 -2.56 52.29
C ARG A 20 10.18 -1.43 53.32
N HIS A 21 11.36 -1.26 53.90
CA HIS A 21 11.64 -0.20 54.85
C HIS A 21 11.45 1.21 54.25
N GLN A 22 11.91 1.45 53.02
CA GLN A 22 11.72 2.73 52.34
C GLN A 22 10.23 3.07 52.12
N ARG A 23 9.38 2.07 51.84
CA ARG A 23 7.93 2.28 51.71
C ARG A 23 7.22 2.50 53.04
N GLU A 24 7.51 1.66 54.03
CA GLU A 24 6.80 1.68 55.32
C GLU A 24 7.26 2.80 56.26
N VAL A 25 8.51 3.25 56.12
CA VAL A 25 9.13 4.22 57.06
C VAL A 25 9.41 5.57 56.42
N HIS A 26 9.61 5.62 55.09
CA HIS A 26 9.90 6.86 54.38
C HIS A 26 8.81 7.25 53.39
N GLU A 27 7.73 6.46 53.29
CA GLU A 27 6.61 6.68 52.36
C GLU A 27 7.07 6.85 50.89
N ILE A 28 8.26 6.32 50.56
CA ILE A 28 8.79 6.35 49.20
C ILE A 28 8.26 5.15 48.46
N ASP A 29 7.26 5.40 47.62
CA ASP A 29 6.72 4.41 46.69
C ASP A 29 7.52 4.40 45.37
N GLU A 30 8.84 4.25 45.47
CA GLU A 30 9.65 3.98 44.28
C GLU A 30 9.41 2.53 43.82
N PHE A 31 8.68 2.39 42.72
CA PHE A 31 8.50 1.13 42.01
C PHE A 31 9.84 0.44 41.82
N ARG A 32 9.90 -0.88 42.09
CA ARG A 32 11.13 -1.69 41.96
C ARG A 32 11.50 -1.88 40.48
N GLY A 33 12.12 -0.87 39.89
CA GLY A 33 12.79 -0.97 38.60
C GLY A 33 14.03 -1.87 38.71
N TYR A 34 14.15 -2.83 37.82
CA TYR A 34 15.33 -3.65 37.64
C TYR A 34 16.12 -3.17 36.41
N SER A 35 17.36 -3.66 36.24
CA SER A 35 18.14 -3.39 35.03
C SER A 35 17.34 -3.76 33.77
N TYR A 36 17.47 -2.97 32.71
CA TYR A 36 16.72 -3.06 31.45
C TYR A 36 16.59 -4.48 30.86
N ASN A 37 17.59 -5.34 31.06
CA ASN A 37 17.64 -6.67 30.47
C ASN A 37 17.16 -7.80 31.40
N ASN A 38 16.71 -7.48 32.62
CA ASN A 38 16.30 -8.49 33.59
C ASN A 38 14.92 -9.09 33.28
N PHE A 39 13.97 -8.26 32.84
CA PHE A 39 12.58 -8.67 32.60
C PHE A 39 12.05 -8.16 31.25
N ALA A 40 10.94 -8.75 30.80
CA ALA A 40 10.30 -8.44 29.51
C ALA A 40 9.43 -7.17 29.55
N ASN A 41 8.94 -6.75 30.71
CA ASN A 41 8.20 -5.49 30.87
C ASN A 41 9.22 -4.34 30.94
N LYS A 42 9.57 -3.74 29.81
CA LYS A 42 10.63 -2.72 29.70
C LYS A 42 10.03 -1.34 29.46
N CYS A 43 10.65 -0.32 30.05
CA CYS A 43 10.36 1.08 29.69
C CYS A 43 11.18 1.47 28.45
N LEU A 44 10.51 1.86 27.37
CA LEU A 44 11.13 2.24 26.10
C LEU A 44 11.39 3.76 25.99
N GLU A 45 10.95 4.55 26.96
CA GLU A 45 11.16 6.01 27.03
C GLU A 45 12.57 6.41 27.53
N GLY A 46 13.56 5.53 27.39
CA GLY A 46 14.96 5.83 27.73
C GLY A 46 15.37 5.63 29.20
N CYS A 47 14.47 5.21 30.09
CA CYS A 47 14.79 4.99 31.51
C CYS A 47 15.73 3.81 31.79
N LYS A 48 15.95 2.90 30.83
CA LYS A 48 16.80 1.71 30.97
C LYS A 48 16.44 0.83 32.18
N VAL A 49 15.14 0.77 32.52
CA VAL A 49 14.59 -0.08 33.57
C VAL A 49 13.65 -1.15 33.00
N SER A 50 13.51 -2.26 33.72
CA SER A 50 12.53 -3.32 33.46
C SER A 50 11.83 -3.77 34.74
N PHE A 51 10.64 -4.36 34.61
CA PHE A 51 9.76 -4.70 35.73
C PHE A 51 9.32 -6.15 35.70
N LYS A 52 9.10 -6.73 36.88
CA LYS A 52 8.67 -8.13 37.01
C LYS A 52 7.21 -8.30 36.60
N LEU A 53 6.33 -7.39 37.00
CA LEU A 53 4.92 -7.38 36.65
C LEU A 53 4.62 -6.29 35.62
N VAL A 54 3.61 -6.53 34.78
CA VAL A 54 3.14 -5.52 33.82
C VAL A 54 2.49 -4.34 34.54
N ASP A 55 1.85 -4.58 35.68
CA ASP A 55 1.23 -3.55 36.52
C ASP A 55 2.27 -2.53 37.01
N ASP A 56 3.46 -3.01 37.41
CA ASP A 56 4.57 -2.13 37.82
C ASP A 56 5.04 -1.24 36.66
N LEU A 57 5.12 -1.79 35.44
CA LEU A 57 5.45 -1.01 34.24
C LEU A 57 4.37 0.03 33.95
N ARG A 58 3.10 -0.35 34.06
CA ARG A 58 1.96 0.56 33.86
C ARG A 58 2.02 1.74 34.83
N SER A 59 2.20 1.49 36.12
CA SER A 59 2.34 2.55 37.11
C SER A 59 3.56 3.43 36.88
N HIS A 60 4.70 2.85 36.44
CA HIS A 60 5.87 3.63 36.06
C HIS A 60 5.59 4.56 34.87
N LEU A 61 4.90 4.08 33.83
CA LEU A 61 4.55 4.87 32.65
C LEU A 61 3.62 6.04 33.02
N GLN A 62 2.61 5.80 33.86
CA GLN A 62 1.73 6.87 34.36
C GLN A 62 2.48 7.90 35.20
N THR A 63 3.34 7.46 36.13
CA THR A 63 3.96 8.38 37.10
C THR A 63 5.20 9.11 36.58
N LYS A 64 6.01 8.47 35.72
CA LYS A 64 7.27 9.04 35.21
C LYS A 64 7.17 9.61 33.80
N HIS A 65 6.25 9.09 32.98
CA HIS A 65 6.09 9.51 31.59
C HIS A 65 4.75 10.19 31.32
N ASN A 66 3.90 10.35 32.34
CA ASN A 66 2.53 10.85 32.20
C ASN A 66 1.77 10.15 31.07
N PHE A 67 2.05 8.85 30.90
CA PHE A 67 1.49 8.07 29.81
C PHE A 67 0.04 7.73 30.12
N GLU A 68 -0.88 8.21 29.29
CA GLU A 68 -2.30 7.97 29.46
C GLU A 68 -2.64 6.50 29.20
N MET A 69 -3.41 5.89 30.10
CA MET A 69 -3.88 4.52 29.94
C MET A 69 -5.37 4.42 30.18
N VAL A 70 -6.04 3.74 29.25
CA VAL A 70 -7.47 3.49 29.29
C VAL A 70 -7.72 2.10 29.88
N CYS A 71 -8.55 2.07 30.92
CA CYS A 71 -8.99 0.85 31.59
C CYS A 71 -10.52 0.83 31.70
N THR A 72 -11.14 -0.30 31.43
CA THR A 72 -12.59 -0.49 31.55
C THR A 72 -12.92 -1.80 32.25
N GLU A 73 -13.89 -1.77 33.17
CA GLU A 73 -14.48 -2.97 33.76
C GLU A 73 -15.68 -3.44 32.93
N LEU A 74 -15.77 -4.74 32.68
CA LEU A 74 -16.80 -5.37 31.87
C LEU A 74 -17.32 -6.62 32.59
N GLU A 75 -18.60 -6.90 32.40
CA GLU A 75 -19.28 -8.05 33.00
C GLU A 75 -19.93 -8.90 31.91
N PHE A 76 -19.84 -10.23 32.04
CA PHE A 76 -20.48 -11.17 31.13
C PHE A 76 -21.16 -12.30 31.90
N THR A 77 -22.35 -12.68 31.43
CA THR A 77 -23.17 -13.74 32.03
C THR A 77 -22.83 -15.14 31.56
N SER A 78 -22.02 -15.27 30.50
CA SER A 78 -21.62 -16.57 29.97
C SER A 78 -20.22 -16.54 29.36
N GLU A 79 -19.60 -17.73 29.28
CA GLU A 79 -18.31 -17.90 28.62
C GLU A 79 -18.36 -17.61 27.11
N ASP A 80 -19.52 -17.83 26.47
CA ASP A 80 -19.70 -17.61 25.04
C ASP A 80 -19.82 -16.12 24.69
N ASP A 81 -20.49 -15.33 25.54
CA ASP A 81 -20.52 -13.87 25.40
C ASP A 81 -19.11 -13.28 25.54
N PHE A 82 -18.36 -13.73 26.55
CA PHE A 82 -16.97 -13.32 26.74
C PHE A 82 -16.08 -13.71 25.55
N LYS A 83 -16.21 -14.93 25.02
CA LYS A 83 -15.45 -15.36 23.83
C LYS A 83 -15.83 -14.56 22.59
N SER A 84 -17.11 -14.22 22.42
CA SER A 84 -17.61 -13.41 21.32
C SER A 84 -17.02 -12.01 21.38
N PHE A 85 -17.05 -11.39 22.56
CA PHE A 85 -16.35 -10.13 22.83
C PHE A 85 -14.85 -10.23 22.50
N LEU A 86 -14.15 -11.25 23.00
CA LEU A 86 -12.71 -11.44 22.77
C LEU A 86 -12.36 -11.58 21.28
N ASN A 87 -13.20 -12.27 20.50
CA ASN A 87 -13.01 -12.39 19.05
C ASN A 87 -13.31 -11.07 18.33
N ASN A 88 -14.26 -10.28 18.83
CA ASN A 88 -14.65 -9.01 18.22
C ASN A 88 -13.60 -7.90 18.38
N LEU A 89 -12.72 -7.99 19.38
CA LEU A 89 -11.58 -7.07 19.56
C LEU A 89 -10.64 -7.00 18.35
N VAL A 90 -10.63 -8.04 17.50
CA VAL A 90 -9.87 -8.04 16.24
C VAL A 90 -10.42 -7.00 15.26
N TYR A 91 -11.72 -6.74 15.27
CA TYR A 91 -12.38 -5.78 14.38
C TYR A 91 -12.45 -4.39 15.02
N THR A 92 -12.82 -4.30 16.30
CA THR A 92 -13.02 -3.02 16.99
C THR A 92 -11.73 -2.36 17.47
N GLU A 93 -10.80 -3.15 18.02
CA GLU A 93 -9.54 -2.64 18.61
C GLU A 93 -8.31 -3.00 17.76
N LYS A 94 -8.49 -3.71 16.63
CA LYS A 94 -7.42 -4.25 15.78
C LYS A 94 -6.35 -5.01 16.58
N ALA A 95 -6.78 -5.69 17.64
CA ALA A 95 -5.93 -6.39 18.60
C ALA A 95 -6.46 -7.80 18.87
N GLN A 96 -5.56 -8.72 19.21
CA GLN A 96 -5.92 -10.09 19.57
C GLN A 96 -5.26 -10.46 20.88
N TYR A 97 -5.95 -11.26 21.69
CA TYR A 97 -5.48 -11.64 23.01
C TYR A 97 -5.45 -13.16 23.16
N VAL A 98 -4.45 -13.65 23.89
CA VAL A 98 -4.25 -15.07 24.13
C VAL A 98 -4.00 -15.33 25.61
N LEU A 99 -4.57 -16.43 26.10
CA LEU A 99 -4.38 -16.88 27.47
C LEU A 99 -2.89 -17.06 27.80
N SER A 100 -2.43 -16.36 28.84
CA SER A 100 -1.03 -16.31 29.26
C SER A 100 -0.53 -17.64 29.83
N SER A 101 -1.38 -18.31 30.60
CA SER A 101 -1.09 -19.58 31.28
C SER A 101 -2.34 -20.44 31.35
N SER A 102 -2.18 -21.74 31.11
CA SER A 102 -3.24 -22.73 31.32
C SER A 102 -3.43 -23.10 32.78
N LYS A 103 -2.52 -22.67 33.68
CA LYS A 103 -2.68 -22.87 35.12
C LYS A 103 -3.79 -21.97 35.64
N ARG A 104 -4.81 -22.57 36.26
CA ARG A 104 -5.89 -21.87 36.96
C ARG A 104 -5.35 -21.24 38.24
N ILE A 105 -5.70 -19.99 38.47
CA ILE A 105 -5.38 -19.29 39.71
C ILE A 105 -6.68 -19.15 40.47
N ILE A 106 -6.83 -19.97 41.51
CA ILE A 106 -8.06 -20.02 42.28
C ILE A 106 -7.95 -19.05 43.46
N LEU A 107 -8.93 -18.16 43.60
CA LEU A 107 -8.98 -17.11 44.62
C LEU A 107 -10.22 -17.26 45.52
N GLU A 108 -10.22 -16.51 46.63
CA GLU A 108 -11.36 -16.38 47.57
C GLU A 108 -12.00 -17.72 47.92
N ASN A 109 -11.25 -18.59 48.61
CA ASN A 109 -11.72 -19.90 49.09
C ASN A 109 -12.26 -20.86 48.01
N ASN A 110 -11.79 -20.76 46.77
CA ASN A 110 -12.22 -21.57 45.63
C ASN A 110 -13.50 -21.14 44.90
N HIS A 111 -13.93 -19.89 45.07
CA HIS A 111 -15.08 -19.36 44.34
C HIS A 111 -14.72 -18.74 42.98
N TYR A 112 -13.49 -18.25 42.79
CA TYR A 112 -13.10 -17.57 41.54
C TYR A 112 -11.88 -18.18 40.85
N ASP A 113 -11.95 -18.34 39.53
CA ASP A 113 -10.83 -18.69 38.64
C ASP A 113 -10.33 -17.44 37.92
N LYS A 114 -9.15 -16.95 38.30
CA LYS A 114 -8.50 -15.79 37.69
C LYS A 114 -7.61 -16.19 36.53
N ARG A 115 -7.81 -15.56 35.38
CA ARG A 115 -7.10 -15.79 34.12
C ARG A 115 -6.58 -14.49 33.54
N TYR A 116 -5.43 -14.57 32.86
CA TYR A 116 -4.80 -13.43 32.22
C TYR A 116 -4.72 -13.67 30.72
N TYR A 117 -5.29 -12.74 29.94
CA TYR A 117 -5.20 -12.72 28.48
C TYR A 117 -4.28 -11.59 28.06
N LEU A 118 -3.15 -11.93 27.46
CA LEU A 118 -2.14 -10.97 27.01
C LEU A 118 -2.35 -10.67 25.53
N CYS A 119 -2.01 -9.46 25.10
CA CYS A 119 -1.86 -9.16 23.68
C CYS A 119 -1.03 -10.25 22.98
N ASN A 120 -1.47 -10.65 21.79
CA ASN A 120 -0.89 -11.71 20.98
C ASN A 120 0.57 -11.43 20.56
N ARG A 121 1.00 -10.16 20.58
CA ARG A 121 2.37 -9.69 20.36
C ARG A 121 3.28 -9.87 21.57
N SER A 122 2.72 -9.97 22.78
CA SER A 122 3.51 -10.03 24.02
C SER A 122 4.40 -11.28 24.08
N ALA A 123 5.64 -11.09 24.51
CA ALA A 123 6.55 -12.18 24.82
C ALA A 123 5.91 -13.17 25.81
N ARG A 124 5.89 -14.46 25.48
CA ARG A 124 5.53 -15.52 26.44
C ARG A 124 6.78 -15.98 27.15
N ASN A 125 6.65 -16.31 28.44
CA ASN A 125 7.72 -16.73 29.35
C ASN A 125 8.94 -17.33 28.63
N ALA A 126 10.08 -16.65 28.78
CA ALA A 126 11.33 -16.90 28.09
C ALA A 126 11.76 -18.38 28.14
N ALA A 127 11.34 -19.17 27.15
CA ALA A 127 12.22 -20.21 26.63
C ALA A 127 13.35 -19.45 25.95
N LYS A 128 14.55 -19.49 26.54
CA LYS A 128 15.76 -18.93 25.91
C LYS A 128 15.74 -19.34 24.43
N PRO A 129 15.83 -18.40 23.47
CA PRO A 129 15.92 -18.80 22.08
C PRO A 129 17.11 -19.75 21.96
N ARG A 130 16.87 -20.96 21.46
CA ARG A 130 17.98 -21.78 20.94
C ARG A 130 18.55 -20.94 19.80
N ILE A 131 19.65 -20.25 20.08
CA ILE A 131 20.46 -19.62 19.05
C ILE A 131 21.05 -20.79 18.26
N THR A 132 20.32 -21.26 17.25
CA THR A 132 20.95 -21.87 16.10
C THR A 132 21.39 -20.71 15.22
N GLU A 133 22.67 -20.68 14.85
CA GLU A 133 23.38 -19.60 14.14
C GLU A 133 22.84 -19.29 12.72
N LYS A 134 21.57 -19.60 12.42
CA LYS A 134 20.94 -19.41 11.10
C LYS A 134 19.77 -18.42 11.07
N CYS A 135 19.44 -17.73 12.15
CA CYS A 135 18.40 -16.69 12.15
C CYS A 135 18.97 -15.29 12.39
N THR A 136 19.97 -14.91 11.61
CA THR A 136 20.28 -13.49 11.33
C THR A 136 19.55 -13.09 10.05
N THR A 137 18.22 -13.03 10.10
CA THR A 137 17.47 -12.28 9.08
C THR A 137 16.58 -11.28 9.79
N SER A 138 16.67 -10.04 9.33
CA SER A 138 15.97 -8.82 9.74
C SER A 138 14.46 -8.87 9.51
N ASN A 139 13.82 -9.98 9.83
CA ASN A 139 12.37 -10.10 9.91
C ASN A 139 11.99 -9.95 11.38
N GLU A 140 11.35 -8.84 11.73
CA GLU A 140 10.70 -8.71 13.04
C GLU A 140 9.78 -9.91 13.25
N THR A 141 10.05 -10.67 14.32
CA THR A 141 9.19 -11.80 14.67
C THR A 141 7.82 -11.28 15.07
N TYR A 142 6.77 -12.05 14.72
CA TYR A 142 5.40 -11.75 15.13
C TYR A 142 5.27 -11.52 16.66
N ILE A 143 6.07 -12.23 17.46
CA ILE A 143 6.16 -12.04 18.91
C ILE A 143 7.28 -11.04 19.19
N MET A 144 7.00 -10.06 20.05
CA MET A 144 7.99 -9.12 20.55
C MET A 144 8.91 -9.76 21.57
N ASN A 145 10.10 -9.17 21.77
CA ASN A 145 10.98 -9.51 22.89
C ASN A 145 10.58 -8.79 24.20
N THR A 146 9.55 -7.95 24.15
CA THR A 146 8.97 -7.21 25.27
C THR A 146 7.51 -7.63 25.49
N THR A 147 6.97 -7.31 26.65
CA THR A 147 5.56 -7.52 26.98
C THR A 147 4.78 -6.23 26.70
N CYS A 148 3.69 -6.33 25.95
CA CYS A 148 2.74 -5.23 25.78
C CYS A 148 1.98 -4.99 27.09
N THR A 149 1.67 -3.73 27.41
CA THR A 149 0.86 -3.35 28.58
C THR A 149 -0.61 -3.73 28.46
N SER A 150 -1.11 -3.94 27.24
CA SER A 150 -2.51 -4.28 27.00
C SER A 150 -2.82 -5.72 27.42
N GLN A 151 -3.83 -5.87 28.29
CA GLN A 151 -4.17 -7.13 28.96
C GLN A 151 -5.64 -7.15 29.41
N LEU A 152 -6.26 -8.32 29.37
CA LEU A 152 -7.51 -8.59 30.07
C LEU A 152 -7.23 -9.44 31.30
N VAL A 153 -7.70 -8.98 32.46
CA VAL A 153 -7.69 -9.72 33.72
C VAL A 153 -9.11 -10.20 33.97
N VAL A 154 -9.29 -11.51 33.86
CA VAL A 154 -10.61 -12.15 33.87
C VAL A 154 -10.77 -12.92 35.17
N SER A 155 -11.83 -12.67 35.92
CA SER A 155 -12.20 -13.41 37.13
C SER A 155 -13.53 -14.10 36.87
N LYS A 156 -13.51 -15.43 36.79
CA LYS A 156 -14.69 -16.26 36.54
C LYS A 156 -15.22 -16.83 37.85
N CYS A 157 -16.47 -16.54 38.20
CA CYS A 157 -17.15 -17.19 39.31
C CYS A 157 -17.42 -18.66 38.94
N ILE A 158 -16.98 -19.59 39.78
CA ILE A 158 -17.09 -21.03 39.52
C ILE A 158 -18.55 -21.51 39.72
N GLU A 159 -19.30 -20.85 40.59
CA GLU A 159 -20.68 -21.26 40.93
C GLU A 159 -21.72 -20.72 39.95
N THR A 160 -21.57 -19.47 39.54
CA THR A 160 -22.56 -18.78 38.70
C THR A 160 -22.16 -18.67 37.22
N ASP A 161 -20.94 -19.10 36.87
CA ASP A 161 -20.32 -18.92 35.54
C ASP A 161 -20.19 -17.44 35.11
N PHE A 162 -20.35 -16.50 36.03
CA PHE A 162 -20.27 -15.06 35.77
C PHE A 162 -18.81 -14.60 35.60
N PHE A 163 -18.57 -13.65 34.69
CA PHE A 163 -17.24 -13.15 34.35
C PHE A 163 -17.12 -11.66 34.66
N ASN A 164 -16.14 -11.31 35.50
CA ASN A 164 -15.67 -9.94 35.69
C ASN A 164 -14.36 -9.73 34.95
N VAL A 165 -14.28 -8.71 34.11
CA VAL A 165 -13.16 -8.48 33.22
C VAL A 165 -12.65 -7.05 33.34
N THR A 166 -11.45 -6.90 33.88
CA THR A 166 -10.70 -5.64 33.81
C THR A 166 -9.91 -5.62 32.51
N PHE A 167 -10.25 -4.70 31.61
CA PHE A 167 -9.62 -4.56 30.31
C PHE A 167 -8.72 -3.31 30.26
N PHE A 168 -7.41 -3.53 30.21
CA PHE A 168 -6.40 -2.50 29.93
C PHE A 168 -6.21 -2.40 28.42
N LYS A 169 -6.78 -1.36 27.81
CA LYS A 169 -6.84 -1.21 26.35
C LYS A 169 -5.54 -0.73 25.73
N THR A 170 -4.84 0.16 26.42
CA THR A 170 -3.70 0.88 25.85
C THR A 170 -2.51 -0.04 25.61
N HIS A 171 -2.07 -0.10 24.36
CA HIS A 171 -0.88 -0.84 23.93
C HIS A 171 0.37 0.04 24.06
N TYR A 172 1.32 -0.41 24.88
CA TYR A 172 2.66 0.15 24.96
C TYR A 172 3.68 -0.89 24.48
N GLY A 173 4.64 -0.46 23.66
CA GLY A 173 5.73 -1.29 23.16
C GLY A 173 5.58 -1.81 21.73
N HIS A 174 4.44 -1.59 21.07
CA HIS A 174 4.26 -1.79 19.63
C HIS A 174 3.05 -1.03 19.09
N ASP A 175 3.07 -0.82 17.77
CA ASP A 175 1.92 -0.36 17.01
C ASP A 175 0.96 -1.51 16.68
N LEU A 176 -0.29 -1.16 16.42
CA LEU A 176 -1.31 -2.10 15.93
C LEU A 176 -1.09 -2.33 14.43
N GLN A 177 -0.78 -3.56 14.06
CA GLN A 177 -0.41 -3.94 12.70
C GLN A 177 -1.23 -5.15 12.25
N LEU A 178 -2.02 -4.99 11.18
CA LEU A 178 -2.92 -6.02 10.67
C LEU A 178 -2.20 -7.33 10.34
N GLU A 179 -0.98 -7.31 9.80
CA GLU A 179 -0.23 -8.53 9.47
C GLU A 179 0.05 -9.44 10.66
N HIS A 180 0.16 -8.85 11.85
CA HIS A 180 0.39 -9.57 13.09
C HIS A 180 -0.90 -9.93 13.82
N LEU A 181 -2.04 -9.90 13.13
CA LEU A 181 -3.26 -10.56 13.58
C LEU A 181 -3.32 -11.96 12.99
N HIS A 182 -3.84 -12.92 13.75
CA HIS A 182 -4.18 -14.23 13.23
C HIS A 182 -5.63 -14.25 12.76
N LEU A 183 -5.88 -15.01 11.68
CA LEU A 183 -7.25 -15.38 11.33
C LEU A 183 -7.93 -16.02 12.54
N THR A 184 -9.16 -15.60 12.80
CA THR A 184 -9.99 -16.10 13.89
C THR A 184 -10.30 -17.58 13.68
N LYS A 185 -10.77 -18.25 14.73
CA LYS A 185 -11.20 -19.65 14.60
C LYS A 185 -12.39 -19.79 13.66
N VAL A 186 -13.28 -18.81 13.67
CA VAL A 186 -14.47 -18.75 12.82
C VAL A 186 -14.08 -18.63 11.34
N GLU A 187 -13.22 -17.67 11.01
CA GLU A 187 -12.71 -17.47 9.65
C GLU A 187 -11.99 -18.72 9.12
N LYS A 188 -11.11 -19.34 9.93
CA LYS A 188 -10.42 -20.57 9.55
C LYS A 188 -11.39 -21.72 9.29
N LYS A 189 -12.44 -21.84 10.11
CA LYS A 189 -13.49 -22.87 9.94
C LYS A 189 -14.28 -22.62 8.65
N HIS A 190 -14.63 -21.37 8.35
CA HIS A 190 -15.30 -21.00 7.10
C HIS A 190 -14.49 -21.41 5.86
N ILE A 191 -13.20 -21.05 5.83
CA ILE A 191 -12.28 -21.44 4.75
C ILE A 191 -12.17 -22.97 4.66
N ALA A 192 -12.05 -23.66 5.79
CA ALA A 192 -11.96 -25.11 5.83
C ALA A 192 -13.24 -25.80 5.33
N LEU A 193 -14.42 -25.26 5.64
CA LEU A 193 -15.70 -25.77 5.15
C LEU A 193 -15.83 -25.61 3.63
N LYS A 194 -15.46 -24.44 3.07
CA LYS A 194 -15.42 -24.25 1.60
C LYS A 194 -14.46 -25.25 0.93
N LEU A 195 -13.30 -25.49 1.53
CA LEU A 195 -12.34 -26.51 1.04
C LEU A 195 -12.91 -27.93 1.12
N ALA A 196 -13.63 -28.28 2.19
CA ALA A 196 -14.25 -29.59 2.36
C ALA A 196 -15.39 -29.83 1.36
N LYS A 197 -16.13 -28.78 1.00
CA LYS A 197 -17.15 -28.78 -0.06
C LYS A 197 -16.55 -28.83 -1.48
N GLY A 198 -15.23 -28.90 -1.63
CA GLY A 198 -14.55 -29.02 -2.92
C GLY A 198 -14.32 -27.70 -3.67
N VAL A 199 -14.58 -26.54 -3.03
CA VAL A 199 -14.36 -25.23 -3.66
C VAL A 199 -12.85 -25.03 -3.91
N PRO A 200 -12.43 -24.68 -5.14
CA PRO A 200 -11.02 -24.45 -5.45
C PRO A 200 -10.42 -23.30 -4.61
N PRO A 201 -9.16 -23.40 -4.13
CA PRO A 201 -8.51 -22.34 -3.36
C PRO A 201 -8.52 -20.96 -4.01
N ALA A 202 -8.43 -20.91 -5.35
CA ALA A 202 -8.51 -19.67 -6.11
C ALA A 202 -9.89 -18.99 -5.97
N LYS A 203 -10.98 -19.75 -6.04
CA LYS A 203 -12.35 -19.23 -5.88
C LYS A 203 -12.62 -18.77 -4.45
N ILE A 204 -12.08 -19.47 -3.46
CA ILE A 204 -12.14 -19.03 -2.06
C ILE A 204 -11.44 -17.68 -1.93
N LEU A 205 -10.23 -17.55 -2.46
CA LEU A 205 -9.47 -16.30 -2.44
C LEU A 205 -10.22 -15.16 -3.13
N ASP A 206 -10.78 -15.40 -4.31
CA ASP A 206 -11.57 -14.42 -5.06
C ASP A 206 -12.80 -13.92 -4.26
N SER A 207 -13.42 -14.78 -3.44
CA SER A 207 -14.58 -14.38 -2.61
C SER A 207 -14.23 -13.34 -1.55
N TYR A 208 -13.05 -13.45 -0.92
CA TYR A 208 -12.59 -12.44 0.04
C TYR A 208 -12.10 -11.17 -0.66
N ARG A 209 -11.43 -11.31 -1.81
CA ARG A 209 -10.96 -10.16 -2.60
C ARG A 209 -12.08 -9.28 -3.13
N SER A 210 -13.30 -9.80 -3.21
CA SER A 210 -14.46 -9.07 -3.70
C SER A 210 -15.02 -8.05 -2.72
N ASN A 211 -14.71 -8.20 -1.43
CA ASN A 211 -15.31 -7.39 -0.36
C ASN A 211 -14.29 -6.49 0.33
N ILE A 212 -13.11 -6.27 -0.26
CA ILE A 212 -12.07 -5.47 0.37
C ILE A 212 -12.47 -4.00 0.39
N GLU A 213 -12.65 -3.46 1.58
CA GLU A 213 -12.74 -2.03 1.82
C GLU A 213 -11.33 -1.46 2.02
N ILE A 214 -10.80 -0.75 1.02
CA ILE A 214 -9.43 -0.20 1.03
C ILE A 214 -9.15 0.66 2.26
N ASP A 215 -10.14 1.42 2.73
CA ASP A 215 -9.98 2.34 3.86
C ASP A 215 -9.99 1.64 5.21
N LYS A 216 -10.54 0.41 5.28
CA LYS A 216 -10.72 -0.35 6.52
C LYS A 216 -10.47 -1.85 6.35
N PRO A 217 -9.31 -2.27 5.82
CA PRO A 217 -9.07 -3.68 5.58
C PRO A 217 -9.03 -4.48 6.87
N GLU A 218 -9.44 -5.73 6.77
CA GLU A 218 -9.40 -6.71 7.84
C GLU A 218 -8.30 -7.74 7.61
N ARG A 219 -7.99 -8.52 8.66
CA ARG A 219 -6.98 -9.57 8.53
C ARG A 219 -7.37 -10.62 7.48
N VAL A 220 -8.67 -10.89 7.32
CA VAL A 220 -9.18 -11.89 6.37
C VAL A 220 -9.01 -11.45 4.91
N ASP A 221 -9.02 -10.16 4.63
CA ASP A 221 -8.80 -9.61 3.28
C ASP A 221 -7.37 -9.84 2.78
N LEU A 222 -6.43 -9.92 3.71
CA LEU A 222 -5.01 -10.07 3.42
C LEU A 222 -4.61 -11.53 3.19
N ILE A 223 -5.53 -12.50 3.14
CA ILE A 223 -5.17 -13.91 2.95
C ILE A 223 -4.45 -14.17 1.62
N THR A 224 -3.54 -15.13 1.65
CA THR A 224 -2.75 -15.55 0.49
C THR A 224 -3.02 -17.01 0.15
N PRO A 225 -2.66 -17.48 -1.07
CA PRO A 225 -2.72 -18.91 -1.39
C PRO A 225 -1.98 -19.79 -0.38
N ARG A 226 -0.90 -19.27 0.21
CA ARG A 226 -0.14 -19.95 1.27
C ARG A 226 -0.95 -20.13 2.55
N ASP A 227 -1.72 -19.13 2.95
CA ASP A 227 -2.59 -19.19 4.13
C ASP A 227 -3.68 -20.27 3.94
N ILE A 228 -4.34 -20.29 2.78
CA ILE A 228 -5.38 -21.29 2.45
C ILE A 228 -4.79 -22.70 2.45
N ASN A 229 -3.61 -22.89 1.85
CA ASN A 229 -2.93 -24.19 1.87
C ASN A 229 -2.58 -24.63 3.30
N LYS A 230 -2.09 -23.73 4.15
CA LYS A 230 -1.82 -24.04 5.55
C LYS A 230 -3.08 -24.46 6.31
N ILE A 231 -4.21 -23.80 6.06
CA ILE A 231 -5.51 -24.17 6.61
C ILE A 231 -5.91 -25.57 6.11
N LYS A 232 -5.81 -25.82 4.80
CA LYS A 232 -6.09 -27.13 4.18
C LYS A 232 -5.32 -28.26 4.86
N TYR A 233 -4.02 -28.11 5.11
CA TYR A 233 -3.23 -29.14 5.81
C TYR A 233 -3.66 -29.31 7.27
N THR A 234 -3.97 -28.22 7.97
CA THR A 234 -4.37 -28.26 9.38
C THR A 234 -5.72 -28.98 9.56
N PHE A 235 -6.68 -28.74 8.66
CA PHE A 235 -8.04 -29.26 8.78
C PHE A 235 -8.28 -30.58 8.02
N LYS A 236 -7.38 -30.98 7.11
CA LYS A 236 -7.43 -32.31 6.47
C LYS A 236 -7.44 -33.48 7.48
N VAL A 237 -7.04 -33.24 8.72
CA VAL A 237 -7.09 -34.22 9.82
C VAL A 237 -8.53 -34.43 10.35
N ASN A 238 -9.45 -33.48 10.14
CA ASN A 238 -10.81 -33.47 10.74
C ASN A 238 -11.93 -33.28 9.69
N VAL A 239 -11.77 -33.84 8.47
CA VAL A 239 -12.74 -33.64 7.36
C VAL A 239 -14.10 -34.29 7.66
N SER A 240 -14.10 -35.44 8.31
CA SER A 240 -15.31 -36.19 8.69
C SER A 240 -16.22 -35.38 9.62
N ASP A 241 -15.64 -34.69 10.60
CA ASP A 241 -16.39 -33.92 11.60
C ASP A 241 -16.96 -32.61 11.04
N LEU A 242 -16.31 -32.02 10.03
CA LEU A 242 -16.73 -30.78 9.40
C LEU A 242 -17.98 -30.94 8.54
N LEU A 243 -18.14 -32.08 7.87
CA LEU A 243 -19.30 -32.36 7.01
C LEU A 243 -20.56 -32.68 7.83
N ASN A 244 -20.41 -33.25 9.03
CA ASN A 244 -21.53 -33.57 9.91
C ASN A 244 -22.20 -32.34 10.55
N VAL A 245 -21.48 -31.21 10.64
CA VAL A 245 -22.00 -29.93 11.18
C VAL A 245 -22.65 -29.07 10.08
N ALA A 246 -22.49 -29.44 8.80
CA ALA A 246 -22.88 -28.60 7.66
C ALA A 246 -24.32 -28.79 7.17
N ASN A 247 -25.12 -29.65 7.81
CA ASN A 247 -26.54 -29.79 7.51
C ASN A 247 -27.35 -28.75 8.29
N GLY A 248 -27.35 -27.51 7.82
CA GLY A 248 -28.10 -26.42 8.49
C GLY A 248 -28.04 -25.05 7.84
N ASP A 249 -27.12 -24.79 6.89
CA ASP A 249 -27.07 -23.53 6.14
C ASP A 249 -26.85 -23.83 4.65
N GLU A 250 -27.96 -23.99 3.93
CA GLU A 250 -27.99 -24.19 2.47
C GLU A 250 -28.10 -22.87 1.67
N ASN A 251 -27.98 -21.71 2.31
CA ASN A 251 -28.00 -20.44 1.61
C ASN A 251 -26.71 -19.66 1.87
N GLU A 252 -25.81 -19.65 0.88
CA GLU A 252 -24.91 -18.54 0.51
C GLU A 252 -23.70 -19.08 -0.26
N ASP A 253 -23.91 -19.41 -1.54
CA ASP A 253 -22.87 -19.34 -2.56
C ASP A 253 -23.57 -19.09 -3.92
N LYS A 254 -24.51 -18.12 -3.94
CA LYS A 254 -24.57 -17.29 -5.15
C LYS A 254 -23.37 -16.38 -5.02
N ALA A 255 -22.29 -16.71 -5.75
CA ALA A 255 -21.26 -15.72 -6.00
C ALA A 255 -22.01 -14.49 -6.52
N ASP A 256 -22.03 -13.42 -5.73
CA ASP A 256 -22.58 -12.12 -6.13
C ASP A 256 -21.67 -11.68 -7.29
N THR A 257 -22.04 -12.08 -8.52
CA THR A 257 -21.46 -11.57 -9.76
C THR A 257 -22.05 -10.20 -9.97
N ASP A 258 -21.75 -9.30 -9.04
CA ASP A 258 -22.41 -8.02 -8.87
C ASP A 258 -21.77 -6.97 -9.76
N VAL A 259 -21.47 -7.34 -11.01
CA VAL A 259 -20.99 -6.39 -12.02
C VAL A 259 -22.04 -5.31 -12.22
N ASP A 260 -23.33 -5.64 -12.07
CA ASP A 260 -24.44 -4.70 -12.14
C ASP A 260 -24.34 -3.57 -11.10
N ARG A 261 -23.88 -3.84 -9.85
CA ARG A 261 -23.64 -2.75 -8.87
C ARG A 261 -22.43 -1.89 -9.20
N ASP A 262 -21.47 -2.43 -9.96
CA ASP A 262 -20.28 -1.69 -10.41
C ASP A 262 -20.53 -0.90 -11.71
N VAL A 263 -21.69 -1.04 -12.35
CA VAL A 263 -22.09 -0.23 -13.52
C VAL A 263 -22.54 1.16 -13.04
N ILE A 264 -21.71 2.17 -13.29
CA ILE A 264 -21.99 3.57 -12.92
C ILE A 264 -22.67 4.37 -14.03
N PHE A 265 -22.64 3.86 -15.26
CA PHE A 265 -23.42 4.40 -16.38
C PHE A 265 -23.73 3.31 -17.40
N TYR A 266 -24.96 3.30 -17.90
CA TYR A 266 -25.38 2.36 -18.93
C TYR A 266 -26.31 3.03 -19.95
N LYS A 267 -25.89 3.00 -21.21
CA LYS A 267 -26.72 3.30 -22.37
C LYS A 267 -26.87 2.04 -23.22
N LYS A 268 -28.09 1.51 -23.25
CA LYS A 268 -28.43 0.31 -24.03
C LYS A 268 -28.46 0.62 -25.52
N GLN A 269 -28.09 -0.37 -26.33
CA GLN A 269 -28.26 -0.27 -27.77
C GLN A 269 -29.74 -0.25 -28.15
N ASN A 270 -30.10 0.57 -29.14
CA ASN A 270 -31.46 0.80 -29.62
C ASN A 270 -32.39 1.52 -28.62
N THR A 271 -31.81 2.32 -27.71
CA THR A 271 -32.56 3.25 -26.85
C THR A 271 -32.14 4.69 -27.12
N GLU A 272 -33.09 5.62 -26.98
CA GLU A 272 -32.82 7.05 -27.10
C GLU A 272 -31.94 7.55 -25.94
N HIS A 273 -31.09 8.54 -26.23
CA HIS A 273 -30.27 9.24 -25.25
C HIS A 273 -30.04 10.69 -25.73
N PRO A 274 -29.99 11.69 -24.84
CA PRO A 274 -29.88 13.10 -25.27
C PRO A 274 -28.62 13.41 -26.09
N LEU A 275 -27.51 12.71 -25.80
CA LEU A 275 -26.20 12.95 -26.41
C LEU A 275 -25.72 11.81 -27.33
N LEU A 276 -26.41 10.66 -27.33
CA LEU A 276 -25.96 9.45 -28.04
C LEU A 276 -27.03 8.96 -29.00
N LYS A 277 -26.61 8.43 -30.14
CA LYS A 277 -27.52 7.88 -31.15
C LYS A 277 -28.19 6.62 -30.64
N CYS A 278 -29.32 6.27 -31.23
CA CYS A 278 -30.07 5.05 -30.88
C CYS A 278 -29.19 3.78 -30.95
N GLU A 279 -28.36 3.66 -31.98
CA GLU A 279 -27.45 2.51 -32.23
C GLU A 279 -26.21 2.44 -31.31
N ASP A 280 -25.93 3.50 -30.54
CA ASP A 280 -24.75 3.55 -29.66
C ASP A 280 -24.91 2.60 -28.47
N ILE A 281 -23.80 2.10 -27.93
CA ILE A 281 -23.77 1.38 -26.66
C ILE A 281 -22.67 1.97 -25.80
N CYS A 282 -22.95 2.18 -24.51
CA CYS A 282 -21.96 2.69 -23.58
C CYS A 282 -22.18 2.07 -22.20
N ILE A 283 -21.12 1.48 -21.64
CA ILE A 283 -21.14 0.89 -20.29
C ILE A 283 -19.91 1.39 -19.56
N VAL A 284 -20.08 2.05 -18.42
CA VAL A 284 -18.98 2.51 -17.56
C VAL A 284 -19.00 1.70 -16.26
N LEU A 285 -17.86 1.09 -15.95
CA LEU A 285 -17.64 0.25 -14.77
C LEU A 285 -16.66 0.91 -13.81
N MET A 286 -17.05 0.95 -12.54
CA MET A 286 -16.23 1.45 -11.44
C MET A 286 -16.75 0.92 -10.10
N ASN A 287 -15.92 0.19 -9.37
CA ASN A 287 -16.25 -0.22 -8.01
C ASN A 287 -15.77 0.79 -6.95
N LYS A 288 -16.16 0.57 -5.69
CA LYS A 288 -15.83 1.49 -4.59
C LYS A 288 -14.31 1.63 -4.36
N SER A 289 -13.57 0.55 -4.49
CA SER A 289 -12.11 0.56 -4.36
C SER A 289 -11.45 1.44 -5.42
N GLN A 290 -11.93 1.37 -6.66
CA GLN A 290 -11.47 2.22 -7.75
C GLN A 290 -11.81 3.69 -7.51
N GLU A 291 -12.97 3.99 -6.91
CA GLU A 291 -13.37 5.35 -6.52
C GLU A 291 -12.40 5.96 -5.52
N VAL A 292 -12.10 5.24 -4.44
CA VAL A 292 -11.14 5.66 -3.41
C VAL A 292 -9.76 5.91 -4.02
N MET A 293 -9.27 4.98 -4.85
CA MET A 293 -7.96 5.09 -5.49
C MET A 293 -7.89 6.31 -6.43
N LEU A 294 -8.94 6.60 -7.19
CA LEU A 294 -8.98 7.76 -8.07
C LEU A 294 -8.96 9.07 -7.27
N ARG A 295 -9.74 9.17 -6.17
CA ARG A 295 -9.70 10.33 -5.28
C ARG A 295 -8.34 10.53 -4.62
N GLN A 296 -7.71 9.45 -4.17
CA GLN A 296 -6.47 9.51 -3.42
C GLN A 296 -5.25 9.83 -4.29
N PHE A 297 -5.20 9.29 -5.52
CA PHE A 297 -3.98 9.32 -6.35
C PHE A 297 -4.16 10.03 -7.70
N GLY A 298 -5.39 10.40 -8.06
CA GLY A 298 -5.70 11.04 -9.35
C GLY A 298 -5.03 12.39 -9.56
N SER A 299 -4.66 13.11 -8.49
CA SER A 299 -4.01 14.43 -8.58
C SER A 299 -2.59 14.40 -9.14
N ASN A 300 -1.93 13.25 -9.12
CA ASN A 300 -0.58 13.14 -9.65
C ASN A 300 -0.59 12.82 -11.15
N ILE A 301 -1.03 11.61 -11.50
CA ILE A 301 -0.93 11.09 -12.86
C ILE A 301 -2.19 10.33 -13.22
N ILE A 302 -2.73 10.70 -14.37
CA ILE A 302 -3.84 10.00 -15.00
C ILE A 302 -3.41 9.55 -16.38
N ALA A 303 -3.67 8.29 -16.69
CA ALA A 303 -3.41 7.71 -18.00
C ALA A 303 -4.69 7.13 -18.58
N VAL A 304 -4.94 7.42 -19.85
CA VAL A 304 -6.05 6.84 -20.59
C VAL A 304 -5.52 6.04 -21.77
N ASP A 305 -5.95 4.78 -21.86
CA ASP A 305 -5.73 3.92 -23.01
C ASP A 305 -7.06 3.44 -23.58
N THR A 306 -7.11 3.24 -24.90
CA THR A 306 -8.24 2.56 -25.55
C THR A 306 -7.73 1.32 -26.28
N SER A 307 -8.34 0.18 -25.97
CA SER A 307 -8.03 -1.10 -26.59
C SER A 307 -9.27 -1.65 -27.31
N ILE A 308 -9.09 -2.15 -28.52
CA ILE A 308 -10.15 -2.83 -29.29
C ILE A 308 -10.50 -4.13 -28.57
N TYR A 309 -11.78 -4.33 -28.24
CA TYR A 309 -12.29 -5.56 -27.64
C TYR A 309 -12.74 -6.54 -28.71
N ASP A 310 -13.62 -6.10 -29.61
CA ASP A 310 -14.07 -6.85 -30.78
C ASP A 310 -14.25 -5.93 -32.01
N THR A 311 -14.88 -6.40 -33.07
CA THR A 311 -15.10 -5.62 -34.30
C THR A 311 -16.00 -4.39 -34.12
N CYS A 312 -16.77 -4.33 -33.05
CA CYS A 312 -17.82 -3.35 -32.80
C CYS A 312 -17.59 -2.55 -31.51
N LEU A 313 -16.79 -3.04 -30.56
CA LEU A 313 -16.59 -2.45 -29.24
C LEU A 313 -15.12 -2.18 -28.93
N GLU A 314 -14.89 -1.01 -28.34
CA GLU A 314 -13.64 -0.58 -27.75
C GLU A 314 -13.79 -0.44 -26.23
N VAL A 315 -12.67 -0.65 -25.53
CA VAL A 315 -12.57 -0.47 -24.08
C VAL A 315 -11.61 0.65 -23.76
N THR A 316 -12.14 1.75 -23.25
CA THR A 316 -11.35 2.86 -22.71
C THR A 316 -11.08 2.61 -21.23
N THR A 317 -9.82 2.62 -20.82
CA THR A 317 -9.39 2.39 -19.44
C THR A 317 -8.73 3.64 -18.89
N LEU A 318 -9.21 4.09 -17.74
CA LEU A 318 -8.57 5.14 -16.94
C LEU A 318 -7.68 4.46 -15.88
N SER A 319 -6.44 4.91 -15.72
CA SER A 319 -5.49 4.39 -14.73
C SER A 319 -4.77 5.53 -13.99
N ILE A 320 -4.45 5.29 -12.73
CA ILE A 320 -3.63 6.16 -11.88
C ILE A 320 -2.33 5.46 -11.50
N VAL A 321 -1.48 6.18 -10.77
CA VAL A 321 -0.24 5.63 -10.20
C VAL A 321 -0.27 5.78 -8.69
N ASP A 322 -0.11 4.65 -7.99
CA ASP A 322 -0.22 4.57 -6.53
C ASP A 322 1.08 5.02 -5.82
N GLU A 323 1.11 4.94 -4.50
CA GLU A 323 2.28 5.29 -3.68
C GLU A 323 3.50 4.38 -3.90
N PHE A 324 3.30 3.23 -4.54
CA PHE A 324 4.34 2.30 -4.94
C PHE A 324 4.80 2.51 -6.38
N MET A 325 4.27 3.55 -7.03
CA MET A 325 4.54 3.91 -8.42
C MET A 325 4.09 2.83 -9.40
N GLU A 326 3.07 2.05 -9.02
CA GLU A 326 2.44 1.04 -9.85
C GLU A 326 1.15 1.56 -10.47
N GLY A 327 0.90 1.16 -11.72
CA GLY A 327 -0.35 1.48 -12.42
C GLY A 327 -1.54 0.72 -11.82
N PHE A 328 -2.59 1.46 -11.48
CA PHE A 328 -3.85 0.93 -10.96
C PHE A 328 -5.03 1.37 -11.85
N PRO A 329 -5.88 0.45 -12.34
CA PRO A 329 -7.02 0.79 -13.18
C PRO A 329 -8.18 1.27 -12.32
N VAL A 330 -8.71 2.45 -12.63
CA VAL A 330 -9.78 3.08 -11.85
C VAL A 330 -11.13 3.09 -12.57
N THR A 331 -11.17 2.86 -13.89
CA THR A 331 -12.44 2.82 -14.63
C THR A 331 -12.27 2.05 -15.93
N TYR A 332 -13.33 1.38 -16.37
CA TYR A 332 -13.44 0.79 -17.70
C TYR A 332 -14.70 1.30 -18.39
N MET A 333 -14.60 1.69 -19.66
CA MET A 333 -15.74 2.05 -20.50
C MET A 333 -15.78 1.19 -21.75
N PHE A 334 -16.85 0.45 -21.96
CA PHE A 334 -17.16 -0.23 -23.21
C PHE A 334 -18.02 0.66 -24.10
N SER A 335 -17.61 0.87 -25.34
CA SER A 335 -18.36 1.69 -26.29
C SER A 335 -18.07 1.28 -27.74
N ASN A 336 -19.07 1.43 -28.61
CA ASN A 336 -18.88 1.30 -30.08
C ASN A 336 -18.43 2.59 -30.76
N ARG A 337 -18.13 3.64 -29.97
CA ARG A 337 -17.61 4.94 -30.38
C ARG A 337 -16.43 5.36 -29.51
N ASN A 338 -15.57 6.22 -30.04
CA ASN A 338 -14.41 6.79 -29.35
C ASN A 338 -14.10 8.22 -29.84
N ASP A 339 -15.10 9.09 -29.77
CA ASP A 339 -15.01 10.52 -30.13
C ASP A 339 -15.15 11.43 -28.90
N ASP A 340 -15.06 12.75 -29.10
CA ASP A 340 -15.13 13.72 -28.01
C ASP A 340 -16.42 13.55 -27.16
N THR A 341 -17.55 13.23 -27.79
CA THR A 341 -18.85 13.16 -27.07
C THR A 341 -18.86 12.02 -26.06
N ILE A 342 -18.40 10.83 -26.46
CA ILE A 342 -18.42 9.67 -25.55
C ILE A 342 -17.39 9.80 -24.43
N LEU A 343 -16.24 10.42 -24.72
CA LEU A 343 -15.20 10.68 -23.72
C LEU A 343 -15.62 11.76 -22.73
N GLU A 344 -16.34 12.79 -23.18
CA GLU A 344 -16.97 13.77 -22.29
C GLU A 344 -17.99 13.12 -21.36
N ILE A 345 -18.82 12.19 -21.86
CA ILE A 345 -19.75 11.42 -21.03
C ILE A 345 -18.99 10.60 -19.99
N LEU A 346 -17.92 9.89 -20.37
CA LEU A 346 -17.09 9.14 -19.42
C LEU A 346 -16.62 10.05 -18.28
N PHE A 347 -16.05 11.20 -18.63
CA PHE A 347 -15.50 12.12 -17.65
C PHE A 347 -16.58 12.80 -16.81
N ASP A 348 -17.77 13.06 -17.35
CA ASP A 348 -18.88 13.63 -16.58
C ASP A 348 -19.42 12.62 -15.56
N VAL A 349 -19.59 11.36 -15.98
CA VAL A 349 -19.96 10.26 -15.08
C VAL A 349 -18.96 10.13 -13.95
N LEU A 350 -17.65 10.22 -14.25
CA LEU A 350 -16.61 10.19 -13.22
C LEU A 350 -16.65 11.42 -12.33
N LYS A 351 -16.78 12.63 -12.88
CA LYS A 351 -16.90 13.87 -12.10
C LYS A 351 -18.06 13.82 -11.11
N ASN A 352 -19.20 13.29 -11.53
CA ASN A 352 -20.37 13.11 -10.67
C ASN A 352 -20.11 12.11 -9.53
N LYS A 353 -19.17 11.17 -9.71
CA LYS A 353 -18.79 10.19 -8.68
C LYS A 353 -17.65 10.65 -7.78
N VAL A 354 -16.59 11.26 -8.31
CA VAL A 354 -15.37 11.60 -7.56
C VAL A 354 -15.13 13.09 -7.36
N GLY A 355 -15.96 13.95 -7.92
CA GLY A 355 -15.71 15.39 -8.00
C GLY A 355 -14.69 15.74 -9.08
N THR A 356 -14.25 17.00 -9.09
CA THR A 356 -13.18 17.46 -9.97
C THR A 356 -11.83 16.89 -9.55
N ILE A 357 -10.99 16.57 -10.53
CA ILE A 357 -9.63 16.08 -10.29
C ILE A 357 -8.67 16.90 -11.14
N ASP A 358 -7.84 17.68 -10.46
CA ASP A 358 -6.78 18.45 -11.07
C ASP A 358 -5.50 17.62 -11.04
N CYS A 359 -5.18 16.95 -12.15
CA CYS A 359 -3.98 16.12 -12.25
C CYS A 359 -2.79 16.90 -12.81
N LYS A 360 -1.58 16.60 -12.32
CA LYS A 360 -0.34 17.24 -12.81
C LYS A 360 0.01 16.78 -14.22
N ASN A 361 -0.05 15.48 -14.48
CA ASN A 361 0.28 14.90 -15.78
C ASN A 361 -0.86 14.02 -16.30
N PHE A 362 -1.25 14.25 -17.55
CA PHE A 362 -2.26 13.47 -18.26
C PHE A 362 -1.62 12.74 -19.45
N ILE A 363 -1.62 11.42 -19.40
CA ILE A 363 -0.95 10.54 -20.35
C ILE A 363 -1.97 9.93 -21.31
N THR A 364 -1.69 10.02 -22.61
CA THR A 364 -2.53 9.42 -23.67
C THR A 364 -1.70 8.63 -24.67
N TYR A 365 -2.37 7.80 -25.50
CA TYR A 365 -1.72 7.03 -26.57
C TYR A 365 -1.15 7.95 -27.66
N HIS A 366 -2.00 8.67 -28.41
CA HIS A 366 -1.61 9.77 -29.33
C HIS A 366 -2.79 10.71 -29.63
N ASN A 367 -3.91 10.51 -28.93
CA ASN A 367 -5.17 11.16 -29.25
C ASN A 367 -5.34 12.45 -28.42
N THR A 368 -5.45 13.59 -29.10
CA THR A 368 -5.74 14.87 -28.47
C THR A 368 -7.19 14.98 -28.01
N THR A 369 -8.11 14.20 -28.58
CA THR A 369 -9.54 14.12 -28.24
C THR A 369 -9.73 13.80 -26.75
N THR A 370 -9.06 12.76 -26.24
CA THR A 370 -9.16 12.37 -24.83
C THR A 370 -8.66 13.45 -23.88
N TYR A 371 -7.54 14.09 -24.22
CA TYR A 371 -7.01 15.19 -23.42
C TYR A 371 -7.94 16.41 -23.45
N ARG A 372 -8.51 16.76 -24.61
CA ARG A 372 -9.49 17.86 -24.73
C ARG A 372 -10.75 17.59 -23.92
N ALA A 373 -11.31 16.38 -24.00
CA ALA A 373 -12.47 15.98 -23.21
C ALA A 373 -12.18 16.04 -21.70
N TRP A 374 -10.99 15.61 -21.27
CA TRP A 374 -10.55 15.73 -19.87
C TRP A 374 -10.50 17.20 -19.43
N MET A 375 -9.82 18.04 -20.21
CA MET A 375 -9.67 19.48 -19.94
C MET A 375 -11.02 20.21 -19.90
N LYS A 376 -11.99 19.76 -20.69
CA LYS A 376 -13.34 20.35 -20.74
C LYS A 376 -14.18 19.99 -19.51
N VAL A 377 -14.04 18.77 -18.99
CA VAL A 377 -14.98 18.22 -18.01
C VAL A 377 -14.40 18.16 -16.59
N MET A 378 -13.19 17.62 -16.41
CA MET A 378 -12.69 17.15 -15.11
C MET A 378 -11.86 18.17 -14.32
N THR A 379 -11.08 19.00 -15.02
CA THR A 379 -10.10 19.91 -14.41
C THR A 379 -10.50 21.37 -14.65
N THR A 380 -10.08 22.24 -13.74
CA THR A 380 -10.19 23.70 -13.91
C THR A 380 -8.84 24.37 -14.16
N ILE A 381 -7.76 23.61 -14.04
CA ILE A 381 -6.39 24.07 -14.24
C ILE A 381 -5.75 23.41 -15.45
N GLU A 382 -4.70 24.04 -15.97
CA GLU A 382 -3.88 23.47 -17.04
C GLU A 382 -3.12 22.23 -16.54
N THR A 383 -3.25 21.13 -17.29
CA THR A 383 -2.59 19.85 -17.01
C THR A 383 -1.53 19.58 -18.08
N LYS A 384 -0.38 19.01 -17.69
CA LYS A 384 0.64 18.64 -18.68
C LYS A 384 0.21 17.43 -19.52
N HIS A 385 0.08 17.60 -20.83
CA HIS A 385 -0.24 16.51 -21.76
C HIS A 385 1.00 15.73 -22.18
N LEU A 386 1.04 14.42 -21.90
CA LEU A 386 2.16 13.54 -22.22
C LEU A 386 1.73 12.35 -23.09
N PHE A 387 2.68 11.81 -23.85
CA PHE A 387 2.53 10.57 -24.60
C PHE A 387 3.08 9.38 -23.81
N CYS A 388 2.35 8.27 -23.87
CA CYS A 388 2.78 7.03 -23.24
C CYS A 388 4.04 6.49 -23.93
N CYS A 389 5.16 6.37 -23.20
CA CYS A 389 6.45 5.96 -23.76
C CYS A 389 6.42 4.60 -24.48
N TRP A 390 5.64 3.64 -23.99
CA TRP A 390 5.55 2.31 -24.58
C TRP A 390 4.90 2.36 -25.94
N PHE A 391 3.86 3.19 -26.07
CA PHE A 391 3.17 3.38 -27.31
C PHE A 391 4.01 4.11 -28.34
N VAL A 392 4.71 5.18 -27.94
CA VAL A 392 5.71 5.85 -28.78
C VAL A 392 6.73 4.84 -29.31
N ARG A 393 7.29 3.99 -28.44
CA ARG A 393 8.25 2.95 -28.84
C ARG A 393 7.64 1.86 -29.73
N LYS A 394 6.40 1.45 -29.46
CA LYS A 394 5.69 0.46 -30.26
C LYS A 394 5.44 1.02 -31.66
N ASP A 395 4.97 2.24 -31.73
CA ASP A 395 4.71 2.94 -32.99
C ASP A 395 5.99 3.11 -33.82
N TRP A 396 7.11 3.48 -33.19
CA TRP A 396 8.42 3.45 -33.86
C TRP A 396 8.74 2.06 -34.40
N LYS A 397 8.59 0.99 -33.60
CA LYS A 397 8.83 -0.38 -34.06
C LYS A 397 7.95 -0.77 -35.23
N ASP A 398 6.68 -0.41 -35.19
CA ASP A 398 5.69 -0.74 -36.20
C ASP A 398 6.02 -0.06 -37.54
N ASN A 399 6.49 1.19 -37.51
CA ASN A 399 6.91 1.94 -38.69
C ASN A 399 8.34 1.59 -39.17
N LEU A 400 9.18 0.97 -38.34
CA LEU A 400 10.49 0.44 -38.75
C LEU A 400 10.42 -0.99 -39.36
N LYS A 401 9.22 -1.59 -39.47
CA LYS A 401 9.03 -3.00 -39.90
C LYS A 401 9.51 -3.31 -41.32
N ASN A 402 9.59 -2.31 -42.18
CA ASN A 402 10.00 -2.50 -43.57
C ASN A 402 11.54 -2.47 -43.74
N LEU A 403 12.28 -2.05 -42.70
CA LEU A 403 13.74 -2.02 -42.72
C LEU A 403 14.35 -3.39 -42.43
N ASN A 404 15.59 -3.56 -42.91
CA ASN A 404 16.47 -4.67 -42.51
C ASN A 404 16.59 -4.73 -40.98
N ILE A 405 16.54 -5.96 -40.43
CA ILE A 405 16.57 -6.24 -38.98
C ILE A 405 17.72 -5.53 -38.27
N LYS A 406 18.94 -5.56 -38.84
CA LYS A 406 20.11 -4.93 -38.21
C LYS A 406 19.96 -3.41 -38.12
N LYS A 407 19.51 -2.76 -39.21
CA LYS A 407 19.28 -1.31 -39.26
C LYS A 407 18.14 -0.91 -38.31
N ARG A 408 17.04 -1.66 -38.32
CA ARG A 408 15.90 -1.48 -37.40
C ARG A 408 16.35 -1.47 -35.94
N ASP A 409 17.15 -2.46 -35.53
CA ASP A 409 17.60 -2.57 -34.14
C ASP A 409 18.52 -1.42 -33.75
N ILE A 410 19.39 -0.95 -34.66
CA ILE A 410 20.28 0.19 -34.43
C ILE A 410 19.46 1.48 -34.24
N ILE A 411 18.54 1.78 -35.16
CA ILE A 411 17.72 3.00 -35.10
C ILE A 411 16.84 2.98 -33.86
N TYR A 412 16.16 1.86 -33.60
CA TYR A 412 15.31 1.74 -32.41
C TYR A 412 16.09 1.95 -31.11
N LYS A 413 17.31 1.40 -31.01
CA LYS A 413 18.19 1.64 -29.85
C LYS A 413 18.59 3.10 -29.71
N ARG A 414 18.95 3.77 -30.81
CA ARG A 414 19.33 5.19 -30.82
C ARG A 414 18.16 6.09 -30.41
N LEU A 415 16.97 5.88 -30.97
CA LEU A 415 15.76 6.62 -30.58
C LEU A 415 15.36 6.37 -29.12
N THR A 416 15.56 5.15 -28.62
CA THR A 416 15.32 4.83 -27.20
C THR A 416 16.29 5.59 -26.30
N ALA A 417 17.58 5.64 -26.67
CA ALA A 417 18.58 6.41 -25.94
C ALA A 417 18.30 7.92 -26.00
N LEU A 418 17.88 8.41 -27.17
CA LEU A 418 17.46 9.79 -27.37
C LEU A 418 16.30 10.15 -26.43
N GLN A 419 15.24 9.32 -26.41
CA GLN A 419 14.10 9.51 -25.50
C GLN A 419 14.53 9.58 -24.03
N GLN A 420 15.53 8.79 -23.64
CA GLN A 420 16.02 8.68 -22.25
C GLN A 420 17.02 9.77 -21.84
N THR A 421 17.36 10.69 -22.74
CA THR A 421 18.29 11.78 -22.46
C THR A 421 17.65 12.75 -21.46
N LEU A 422 18.32 12.99 -20.32
CA LEU A 422 17.83 13.88 -19.26
C LEU A 422 18.24 15.35 -19.45
N ASP A 423 19.32 15.59 -20.18
CA ASP A 423 19.80 16.94 -20.51
C ASP A 423 19.12 17.45 -21.79
N ALA A 424 18.42 18.57 -21.69
CA ALA A 424 17.66 19.14 -22.81
C ALA A 424 18.54 19.61 -23.97
N ARG A 425 19.71 20.20 -23.71
CA ARG A 425 20.62 20.67 -24.76
C ARG A 425 21.22 19.49 -25.52
N LYS A 426 21.69 18.49 -24.78
CA LYS A 426 22.22 17.25 -25.36
C LYS A 426 21.13 16.49 -26.15
N PHE A 427 19.89 16.53 -25.68
CA PHE A 427 18.75 15.97 -26.40
C PHE A 427 18.55 16.67 -27.74
N ASP A 428 18.48 18.01 -27.78
CA ASP A 428 18.24 18.77 -29.01
C ASP A 428 19.36 18.55 -30.05
N GLU A 429 20.62 18.55 -29.60
CA GLU A 429 21.77 18.27 -30.47
C GLU A 429 21.72 16.85 -31.05
N ASN A 430 21.39 15.85 -30.23
CA ASN A 430 21.33 14.46 -30.66
C ASN A 430 20.11 14.19 -31.55
N LEU A 431 18.97 14.84 -31.29
CA LEU A 431 17.77 14.76 -32.11
C LEU A 431 18.06 15.24 -33.53
N ALA A 432 18.69 16.41 -33.67
CA ALA A 432 19.07 16.97 -34.96
C ALA A 432 20.03 16.04 -35.74
N LYS A 433 21.05 15.50 -35.06
CA LYS A 433 22.01 14.56 -35.66
C LYS A 433 21.34 13.25 -36.10
N GLU A 434 20.44 12.71 -35.29
CA GLU A 434 19.75 11.45 -35.62
C GLU A 434 18.80 11.62 -36.81
N ILE A 435 18.03 12.72 -36.84
CA ILE A 435 17.16 13.05 -37.98
C ILE A 435 17.99 13.18 -39.26
N GLN A 436 19.07 13.96 -39.22
CA GLN A 436 19.95 14.13 -40.37
C GLN A 436 20.53 12.80 -40.85
N SER A 437 21.03 11.96 -39.93
CA SER A 437 21.55 10.64 -40.26
C SER A 437 20.51 9.75 -40.93
N MET A 438 19.25 9.76 -40.45
CA MET A 438 18.19 8.96 -41.04
C MET A 438 17.70 9.50 -42.40
N GLN A 439 17.82 10.81 -42.64
CA GLN A 439 17.46 11.41 -43.93
C GLN A 439 18.49 11.18 -45.03
N MET A 440 19.76 11.00 -44.67
CA MET A 440 20.88 10.75 -45.62
C MET A 440 20.99 9.30 -46.08
N ASP A 441 20.35 8.35 -45.39
CA ASP A 441 20.31 6.94 -45.77
C ASP A 441 18.97 6.64 -46.47
N ASP A 442 19.04 6.20 -47.73
CA ASP A 442 17.88 5.95 -48.59
C ASP A 442 16.91 4.92 -47.98
N ASP A 443 17.40 3.94 -47.21
CA ASP A 443 16.53 2.95 -46.57
C ASP A 443 15.70 3.59 -45.45
N THR A 444 16.25 4.58 -44.73
CA THR A 444 15.64 5.13 -43.51
C THR A 444 14.89 6.44 -43.73
N LYS A 445 15.00 7.03 -44.91
CA LYS A 445 14.44 8.33 -45.26
C LYS A 445 12.91 8.40 -45.09
N GLU A 446 12.20 7.33 -45.45
CA GLU A 446 10.74 7.24 -45.27
C GLU A 446 10.37 7.32 -43.80
N PHE A 447 11.06 6.53 -42.95
CA PHE A 447 10.88 6.59 -41.51
C PHE A 447 11.30 7.93 -40.91
N ALA A 448 12.34 8.58 -41.43
CA ALA A 448 12.76 9.91 -40.98
C ALA A 448 11.64 10.95 -41.20
N ASN A 449 11.01 10.95 -42.38
CA ASN A 449 9.89 11.84 -42.68
C ASN A 449 8.68 11.57 -41.78
N TYR A 450 8.37 10.28 -41.56
CA TYR A 450 7.37 9.86 -40.60
C TYR A 450 7.65 10.39 -39.18
N PHE A 451 8.87 10.20 -38.69
CA PHE A 451 9.29 10.61 -37.36
C PHE A 451 9.18 12.12 -37.19
N ILE A 452 9.62 12.90 -38.19
CA ILE A 452 9.54 14.36 -38.17
C ILE A 452 8.09 14.83 -38.08
N ALA A 453 7.21 14.27 -38.91
CA ALA A 453 5.80 14.66 -38.96
C ALA A 453 5.05 14.40 -37.64
N ASN A 454 5.42 13.35 -36.91
CA ASN A 454 4.66 12.89 -35.73
C ASN A 454 5.30 13.25 -34.39
N TYR A 455 6.63 13.43 -34.32
CA TYR A 455 7.36 13.53 -33.04
C TYR A 455 8.23 14.77 -32.88
N SER A 456 8.77 15.35 -33.96
CA SER A 456 9.72 16.48 -33.84
C SER A 456 9.12 17.76 -33.29
N GLN A 457 7.81 17.97 -33.45
CA GLN A 457 7.10 19.16 -32.95
C GLN A 457 6.46 18.97 -31.57
N SER A 458 6.63 17.80 -30.96
CA SER A 458 5.99 17.45 -29.68
C SER A 458 6.97 16.82 -28.69
N THR A 459 8.24 17.23 -28.75
CA THR A 459 9.32 16.68 -27.92
C THR A 459 9.03 16.80 -26.43
N GLU A 460 8.31 17.86 -26.03
CA GLU A 460 7.85 18.09 -24.66
C GLU A 460 6.89 16.99 -24.15
N LYS A 461 6.22 16.26 -25.06
CA LYS A 461 5.26 15.22 -24.71
C LYS A 461 5.88 13.84 -24.52
N TRP A 462 7.05 13.55 -25.10
CA TRP A 462 7.61 12.19 -25.12
C TRP A 462 9.08 12.08 -24.67
N ALA A 463 9.86 13.15 -24.67
CA ALA A 463 11.27 13.14 -24.29
C ALA A 463 11.46 13.33 -22.78
N TYR A 464 12.42 12.61 -22.20
CA TYR A 464 12.60 12.58 -20.75
C TYR A 464 13.18 13.88 -20.17
N CYS A 465 14.03 14.59 -20.92
CA CYS A 465 14.55 15.89 -20.53
C CYS A 465 13.47 16.94 -20.23
N HIS A 466 12.29 16.81 -20.85
CA HIS A 466 11.15 17.71 -20.66
C HIS A 466 10.11 17.17 -19.66
N GLN A 467 10.30 15.97 -19.11
CA GLN A 467 9.36 15.33 -18.20
C GLN A 467 9.94 15.27 -16.79
N GLU A 468 9.29 15.92 -15.82
CA GLU A 468 9.66 15.78 -14.40
C GLU A 468 9.31 14.39 -13.83
N SER A 469 8.62 13.56 -14.63
CA SER A 469 7.92 12.37 -14.13
C SER A 469 8.18 11.10 -14.99
N CYS A 470 9.34 11.02 -15.66
CA CYS A 470 9.73 9.99 -16.66
C CYS A 470 9.52 8.52 -16.25
N VAL A 471 9.49 8.26 -14.95
CA VAL A 471 9.49 6.89 -14.40
C VAL A 471 8.13 6.24 -14.46
N ILE A 472 7.08 7.07 -14.55
CA ILE A 472 5.72 6.62 -14.34
C ILE A 472 5.14 5.93 -15.59
N SER A 473 5.59 6.31 -16.78
CA SER A 473 5.05 5.80 -18.04
C SER A 473 5.38 4.31 -18.30
N ASN A 474 6.51 3.80 -17.80
CA ASN A 474 6.88 2.39 -18.00
C ASN A 474 6.01 1.43 -17.17
N ASN A 475 5.66 1.80 -15.93
CA ASN A 475 4.83 0.97 -15.06
C ASN A 475 3.36 0.94 -15.53
N LEU A 476 2.87 2.06 -16.08
CA LEU A 476 1.53 2.16 -16.69
C LEU A 476 1.36 1.30 -17.96
N ALA A 477 2.42 1.21 -18.79
CA ALA A 477 2.41 0.39 -19.99
C ALA A 477 2.17 -1.11 -19.70
N SER A 478 2.72 -1.59 -18.59
CA SER A 478 2.50 -2.97 -18.15
C SER A 478 1.03 -3.30 -17.87
N HIS A 479 0.23 -2.29 -17.50
CA HIS A 479 -1.20 -2.46 -17.22
C HIS A 479 -2.01 -2.62 -18.50
N SER A 480 -1.75 -1.77 -19.49
CA SER A 480 -2.41 -1.83 -20.80
C SER A 480 -2.10 -3.15 -21.52
N ASP A 481 -0.86 -3.66 -21.41
CA ASP A 481 -0.48 -4.99 -21.91
C ASP A 481 -1.21 -6.13 -21.20
N ARG A 482 -1.47 -6.03 -19.89
CA ARG A 482 -2.26 -7.03 -19.15
C ARG A 482 -3.71 -7.05 -19.61
N ILE A 483 -4.33 -5.89 -19.82
CA ILE A 483 -5.70 -5.78 -20.34
C ILE A 483 -5.80 -6.41 -21.74
N ARG A 484 -4.87 -6.10 -22.65
CA ARG A 484 -4.83 -6.74 -23.97
C ARG A 484 -4.61 -8.25 -23.90
N LYS A 485 -3.78 -8.73 -22.97
CA LYS A 485 -3.62 -10.16 -22.72
C LYS A 485 -4.88 -10.80 -22.16
N ILE A 486 -5.64 -10.10 -21.31
CA ILE A 486 -6.96 -10.59 -20.85
C ILE A 486 -7.84 -10.80 -22.07
N PHE A 487 -8.02 -9.79 -22.92
CA PHE A 487 -8.85 -9.90 -24.14
C PHE A 487 -8.37 -11.01 -25.09
N LYS A 488 -7.05 -11.14 -25.29
CA LYS A 488 -6.47 -12.20 -26.11
C LYS A 488 -6.69 -13.59 -25.51
N ASN A 489 -6.45 -13.75 -24.21
CA ASN A 489 -6.57 -15.02 -23.52
C ASN A 489 -8.03 -15.46 -23.39
N THR A 490 -8.95 -14.52 -23.15
CA THR A 490 -10.39 -14.79 -23.22
C THR A 490 -10.74 -15.37 -24.59
N TYR A 491 -10.24 -14.79 -25.70
CA TYR A 491 -10.52 -15.26 -27.06
C TYR A 491 -9.91 -16.62 -27.45
N THR A 492 -8.92 -17.13 -26.71
CA THR A 492 -8.13 -18.31 -27.13
C THR A 492 -8.51 -19.63 -26.45
N GLU A 493 -9.41 -19.66 -25.47
CA GLU A 493 -9.95 -20.93 -24.95
C GLU A 493 -11.16 -21.40 -25.77
N GLY A 494 -10.87 -21.92 -26.98
CA GLY A 494 -11.71 -22.87 -27.72
C GLY A 494 -13.11 -22.42 -28.12
N GLU A 495 -13.25 -21.95 -29.36
CA GLU A 495 -14.50 -21.91 -30.16
C GLU A 495 -15.81 -21.73 -29.38
N ASN A 496 -16.06 -20.52 -28.89
CA ASN A 496 -17.39 -19.92 -28.75
C ASN A 496 -17.22 -18.42 -28.53
N THR A 497 -17.99 -17.59 -29.25
CA THR A 497 -18.01 -16.14 -29.08
C THR A 497 -18.29 -15.76 -27.64
N ILE A 498 -17.46 -14.90 -27.07
CA ILE A 498 -17.49 -14.54 -25.64
C ILE A 498 -18.54 -13.47 -25.40
N CYS A 499 -19.39 -13.70 -24.40
CA CYS A 499 -20.37 -12.71 -23.96
C CYS A 499 -19.64 -11.54 -23.28
N LEU A 500 -20.03 -10.30 -23.61
CA LEU A 500 -19.56 -9.05 -23.02
C LEU A 500 -19.44 -9.12 -21.48
N ASP A 501 -20.39 -9.81 -20.84
CA ASP A 501 -20.42 -10.03 -19.39
C ASP A 501 -19.14 -10.69 -18.84
N GLN A 502 -18.55 -11.65 -19.56
CA GLN A 502 -17.34 -12.34 -19.12
C GLN A 502 -16.12 -11.40 -19.17
N ALA A 503 -16.06 -10.52 -20.17
CA ALA A 503 -15.02 -9.51 -20.27
C ALA A 503 -15.13 -8.49 -19.13
N MET A 504 -16.35 -8.03 -18.84
CA MET A 504 -16.64 -7.14 -17.71
C MET A 504 -16.22 -7.80 -16.39
N GLN A 505 -16.60 -9.06 -16.15
CA GLN A 505 -16.19 -9.82 -14.97
C GLN A 505 -14.68 -9.97 -14.84
N ALA A 506 -13.96 -10.21 -15.95
CA ALA A 506 -12.51 -10.34 -15.96
C ALA A 506 -11.80 -9.01 -15.62
N LEU A 507 -12.28 -7.88 -16.15
CA LEU A 507 -11.76 -6.55 -15.81
C LEU A 507 -12.04 -6.19 -14.35
N MET A 508 -13.25 -6.44 -13.84
CA MET A 508 -13.57 -6.21 -12.43
C MET A 508 -12.79 -7.14 -11.50
N LYS A 509 -12.48 -8.36 -11.94
CA LYS A 509 -11.54 -9.25 -11.22
C LYS A 509 -10.13 -8.67 -11.19
N LEU A 510 -9.64 -8.10 -12.29
CA LEU A 510 -8.31 -7.46 -12.34
C LEU A 510 -8.22 -6.30 -11.33
N ALA A 511 -9.24 -5.44 -11.26
CA ALA A 511 -9.29 -4.34 -10.29
C ALA A 511 -9.29 -4.84 -8.83
N ARG A 512 -10.07 -5.90 -8.53
CA ARG A 512 -10.09 -6.55 -7.20
C ARG A 512 -8.75 -7.19 -6.83
N ASP A 513 -8.13 -7.91 -7.76
CA ASP A 513 -6.82 -8.50 -7.56
C ASP A 513 -5.76 -7.43 -7.29
N LYS A 514 -5.82 -6.29 -8.01
CA LYS A 514 -4.95 -5.14 -7.76
C LYS A 514 -5.16 -4.48 -6.41
N THR A 515 -6.42 -4.38 -5.99
CA THR A 515 -6.78 -3.89 -4.64
C THR A 515 -6.16 -4.78 -3.56
N ALA A 516 -6.30 -6.09 -3.70
CA ALA A 516 -5.72 -7.05 -2.77
C ALA A 516 -4.18 -7.01 -2.79
N GLU A 517 -3.55 -6.92 -3.96
CA GLU A 517 -2.09 -6.76 -4.09
C GLU A 517 -1.59 -5.53 -3.32
N ARG A 518 -2.25 -4.37 -3.49
CA ARG A 518 -1.91 -3.13 -2.79
C ARG A 518 -2.09 -3.26 -1.28
N CYS A 519 -3.24 -3.77 -0.81
CA CYS A 519 -3.49 -3.98 0.61
C CYS A 519 -2.46 -4.92 1.24
N ILE A 520 -2.12 -6.02 0.55
CA ILE A 520 -1.06 -6.92 1.02
C ILE A 520 0.27 -6.18 1.12
N LYS A 521 0.66 -5.35 0.14
CA LYS A 521 1.92 -4.58 0.23
C LYS A 521 1.94 -3.56 1.37
N LEU A 522 0.81 -2.89 1.63
CA LEU A 522 0.67 -1.91 2.70
C LEU A 522 0.74 -2.54 4.09
N TYR A 523 0.02 -3.65 4.27
CA TYR A 523 -0.23 -4.19 5.61
C TYR A 523 0.55 -5.45 5.91
N LYS A 524 0.76 -6.31 4.92
CA LYS A 524 1.68 -7.45 5.01
C LYS A 524 3.00 -6.98 4.45
N SER A 525 3.78 -6.32 5.32
CA SER A 525 5.20 -6.18 5.17
C SER A 525 5.75 -7.54 4.75
N ASN A 526 5.99 -7.71 3.45
CA ASN A 526 6.97 -8.66 2.98
C ASN A 526 8.12 -7.81 2.47
N PRO A 527 8.92 -7.25 3.39
CA PRO A 527 10.05 -6.41 3.03
C PRO A 527 11.16 -7.24 2.40
N SER A 528 11.06 -8.57 2.41
CA SER A 528 12.18 -9.46 2.14
C SER A 528 12.75 -9.35 0.75
N LYS A 529 12.01 -8.92 -0.29
CA LYS A 529 12.63 -8.67 -1.60
C LYS A 529 13.01 -7.22 -1.80
N HIS A 530 12.10 -6.29 -1.55
CA HIS A 530 12.38 -4.88 -1.82
C HIS A 530 13.39 -4.27 -0.84
N LYS A 531 13.29 -4.54 0.47
CA LYS A 531 14.32 -4.11 1.44
C LYS A 531 15.62 -4.88 1.23
N GLN A 532 15.57 -6.16 0.88
CA GLN A 532 16.78 -6.92 0.56
C GLN A 532 17.49 -6.33 -0.65
N THR A 533 16.78 -6.11 -1.77
CA THR A 533 17.37 -5.49 -2.98
C THR A 533 17.84 -4.06 -2.69
N THR A 534 17.09 -3.27 -1.92
CA THR A 534 17.52 -1.92 -1.50
C THR A 534 18.79 -1.98 -0.65
N SER A 535 18.87 -2.92 0.30
CA SER A 535 20.07 -3.11 1.12
C SER A 535 21.25 -3.64 0.27
N GLU A 536 21.02 -4.58 -0.64
CA GLU A 536 22.03 -5.04 -1.60
C GLU A 536 22.59 -3.87 -2.44
N ARG A 537 21.73 -2.99 -2.97
CA ARG A 537 22.16 -1.79 -3.70
C ARG A 537 22.86 -0.76 -2.82
N HIS A 538 22.44 -0.62 -1.57
CA HIS A 538 23.13 0.21 -0.59
C HIS A 538 24.55 -0.30 -0.31
N GLN A 539 24.73 -1.61 -0.14
CA GLN A 539 26.04 -2.22 0.07
C GLN A 539 26.97 -2.06 -1.14
N ILE A 540 26.44 -2.16 -2.37
CA ILE A 540 27.24 -1.88 -3.58
C ILE A 540 27.71 -0.43 -3.56
N ALA A 541 26.82 0.52 -3.27
CA ALA A 541 27.15 1.94 -3.20
C ALA A 541 28.21 2.27 -2.13
N LEU A 542 28.19 1.59 -0.97
CA LEU A 542 29.22 1.72 0.06
C LEU A 542 30.62 1.34 -0.43
N SER A 543 30.70 0.31 -1.29
CA SER A 543 31.95 -0.20 -1.85
C SER A 543 32.38 0.49 -3.15
N ALA A 544 31.52 1.34 -3.72
CA ALA A 544 31.75 1.98 -5.01
C ALA A 544 32.74 3.14 -4.92
N ALA A 545 33.53 3.32 -5.97
CA ALA A 545 34.42 4.46 -6.16
C ALA A 545 34.04 5.20 -7.44
N TYR A 546 32.83 5.79 -7.45
CA TYR A 546 32.33 6.52 -8.60
C TYR A 546 32.84 7.96 -8.60
N THR A 547 33.05 8.54 -9.78
CA THR A 547 33.29 9.97 -9.90
C THR A 547 31.97 10.69 -10.14
N VAL A 548 31.79 11.83 -9.47
CA VAL A 548 30.55 12.62 -9.53
C VAL A 548 30.87 14.01 -10.08
N GLY A 549 30.27 14.35 -11.22
CA GLY A 549 30.19 15.73 -11.68
C GLY A 549 29.10 16.49 -10.93
N VAL A 550 29.38 17.73 -10.52
CA VAL A 550 28.44 18.58 -9.76
C VAL A 550 27.88 19.65 -10.70
N ASP A 551 26.68 19.39 -11.22
CA ASP A 551 25.82 20.32 -11.96
C ASP A 551 24.36 20.02 -11.55
N ASP A 552 23.36 20.72 -12.11
CA ASP A 552 21.93 20.44 -11.88
C ASP A 552 21.52 18.98 -12.23
N ILE A 553 22.34 18.31 -13.04
CA ILE A 553 22.27 16.89 -13.36
C ILE A 553 23.61 16.27 -12.96
N PHE A 554 23.60 15.37 -11.97
CA PHE A 554 24.78 14.63 -11.54
C PHE A 554 25.17 13.60 -12.60
N LEU A 555 26.44 13.65 -13.02
CA LEU A 555 27.06 12.59 -13.83
C LEU A 555 27.78 11.63 -12.89
N VAL A 556 27.34 10.37 -12.85
CA VAL A 556 27.99 9.28 -12.12
C VAL A 556 28.74 8.41 -13.12
N LEU A 557 30.06 8.37 -13.00
CA LEU A 557 30.92 7.49 -13.79
C LEU A 557 31.27 6.24 -12.97
N THR A 558 30.89 5.07 -13.45
CA THR A 558 31.26 3.80 -12.83
C THR A 558 32.69 3.39 -13.21
N SER A 559 33.27 2.44 -12.47
CA SER A 559 34.66 2.01 -12.67
C SER A 559 34.94 1.37 -14.04
N ASP A 560 33.91 0.95 -14.76
CA ASP A 560 33.95 0.44 -16.13
C ASP A 560 33.75 1.55 -17.20
N ASN A 561 33.80 2.82 -16.80
CA ASN A 561 33.52 4.01 -17.62
C ASN A 561 32.09 4.09 -18.18
N THR A 562 31.12 3.44 -17.54
CA THR A 562 29.71 3.65 -17.88
C THR A 562 29.20 4.95 -17.23
N GLU A 563 28.52 5.78 -18.03
CA GLU A 563 27.95 7.05 -17.59
C GLU A 563 26.47 6.89 -17.20
N TYR A 564 26.12 7.37 -16.00
CA TYR A 564 24.75 7.49 -15.55
C TYR A 564 24.43 8.93 -15.16
N TYR A 565 23.23 9.39 -15.50
CA TYR A 565 22.78 10.75 -15.25
C TYR A 565 21.69 10.72 -14.17
N LEU A 566 21.82 11.58 -13.16
CA LEU A 566 20.86 11.72 -12.07
C LEU A 566 20.39 13.15 -11.94
N LYS A 567 19.08 13.36 -11.90
CA LYS A 567 18.46 14.67 -11.66
C LYS A 567 17.73 14.65 -10.33
N ARG A 568 17.94 15.66 -9.47
CA ARG A 568 17.16 15.81 -8.22
C ARG A 568 15.72 16.18 -8.56
N ASP A 569 14.76 15.55 -7.87
CA ASP A 569 13.37 15.99 -7.91
C ASP A 569 13.14 16.97 -6.75
N ASN A 570 12.95 18.25 -7.07
CA ASN A 570 12.78 19.32 -6.08
C ASN A 570 11.33 19.42 -5.54
N ASN A 571 10.37 18.74 -6.17
CA ASN A 571 8.95 18.79 -5.80
C ASN A 571 8.49 17.49 -5.10
N HIS A 572 9.43 16.66 -4.63
CA HIS A 572 9.10 15.38 -4.02
C HIS A 572 8.61 15.52 -2.57
N THR A 573 7.59 14.74 -2.23
CA THR A 573 7.24 14.39 -0.85
C THR A 573 7.77 13.00 -0.55
N CYS A 574 8.60 12.86 0.50
CA CYS A 574 9.19 11.58 0.89
C CYS A 574 8.14 10.45 1.00
N CYS A 575 8.34 9.36 0.24
CA CYS A 575 7.46 8.20 0.23
C CYS A 575 7.89 7.09 1.21
N ASN A 576 7.04 6.05 1.33
CA ASN A 576 7.31 4.87 2.15
C ASN A 576 8.41 3.96 1.58
N ILE A 577 8.80 4.16 0.31
CA ILE A 577 9.91 3.44 -0.31
C ILE A 577 11.21 4.19 -0.02
N LYS A 578 11.78 3.92 1.16
CA LYS A 578 13.06 4.48 1.60
C LYS A 578 14.02 3.42 2.10
N CYS A 579 15.31 3.70 1.91
CA CYS A 579 16.36 2.93 2.53
C CYS A 579 16.37 3.18 4.05
N SER A 580 16.35 2.13 4.86
CA SER A 580 16.44 2.26 6.32
C SER A 580 17.81 2.73 6.81
N GLU A 581 18.86 2.60 5.98
CA GLU A 581 20.25 2.90 6.36
C GLU A 581 20.62 4.35 6.04
N CYS A 582 20.41 4.81 4.79
CA CYS A 582 20.73 6.19 4.37
C CYS A 582 19.52 7.12 4.24
N ASN A 583 18.30 6.64 4.54
CA ASN A 583 17.05 7.39 4.44
C ASN A 583 16.74 8.02 3.07
N VAL A 584 17.46 7.62 2.00
CA VAL A 584 17.10 8.03 0.64
C VAL A 584 15.79 7.37 0.22
N CYS A 585 14.93 8.14 -0.44
CA CYS A 585 13.69 7.66 -1.03
C CYS A 585 13.86 7.42 -2.54
N VAL A 586 13.09 6.50 -3.12
CA VAL A 586 13.16 6.24 -4.58
C VAL A 586 12.74 7.46 -5.41
N GLN A 587 11.89 8.33 -4.87
CA GLN A 587 11.39 9.52 -5.58
C GLN A 587 12.31 10.75 -5.47
N CYS A 588 13.39 10.66 -4.69
CA CYS A 588 14.25 11.80 -4.41
C CYS A 588 15.09 12.22 -5.64
N PHE A 589 15.31 11.29 -6.57
CA PHE A 589 16.10 11.50 -7.80
C PHE A 589 15.52 10.70 -8.97
N ILE A 590 15.81 11.16 -10.18
CA ILE A 590 15.60 10.44 -11.43
C ILE A 590 16.95 9.95 -11.95
N CYS A 591 17.12 8.64 -12.15
CA CYS A 591 18.37 8.07 -12.66
C CYS A 591 18.18 7.42 -14.03
N SER A 592 19.16 7.58 -14.94
CA SER A 592 19.14 6.93 -16.26
C SER A 592 19.40 5.41 -16.25
N CYS A 593 19.70 4.82 -15.08
CA CYS A 593 20.03 3.39 -14.98
C CYS A 593 18.79 2.49 -15.11
N SER A 594 19.03 1.23 -15.51
CA SER A 594 17.96 0.24 -15.71
C SER A 594 17.17 -0.11 -14.44
N ASP A 595 17.83 -0.12 -13.28
CA ASP A 595 17.18 -0.41 -11.99
C ASP A 595 16.15 0.66 -11.62
N PHE A 596 16.43 1.91 -11.95
CA PHE A 596 15.50 3.00 -11.74
C PHE A 596 14.41 3.02 -12.83
N LEU A 597 14.80 3.06 -14.11
CA LEU A 597 13.88 3.22 -15.24
C LEU A 597 12.93 2.03 -15.44
N ASN A 598 13.39 0.80 -15.16
CA ASN A 598 12.62 -0.41 -15.45
C ASN A 598 12.06 -1.09 -14.20
N LYS A 599 12.77 -1.03 -13.07
CA LYS A 599 12.38 -1.76 -11.85
C LYS A 599 11.87 -0.86 -10.73
N HIS A 600 12.06 0.45 -10.86
CA HIS A 600 11.69 1.45 -9.85
C HIS A 600 12.16 1.09 -8.43
N ILE A 601 13.43 0.69 -8.33
CA ILE A 601 14.09 0.44 -7.06
C ILE A 601 15.13 1.54 -6.80
N ILE A 602 15.44 1.76 -5.53
CA ILE A 602 16.56 2.64 -5.15
C ILE A 602 17.84 2.00 -5.69
N CYS A 603 18.44 2.61 -6.70
CA CYS A 603 19.64 2.08 -7.34
C CYS A 603 20.91 2.46 -6.55
N GLU A 604 22.01 1.76 -6.84
CA GLU A 604 23.32 2.05 -6.23
C GLU A 604 23.77 3.51 -6.46
N HIS A 605 23.45 4.11 -7.61
CA HIS A 605 23.79 5.51 -7.88
C HIS A 605 23.04 6.50 -6.98
N LEU A 606 21.76 6.23 -6.67
CA LEU A 606 20.96 7.06 -5.75
C LEU A 606 21.53 7.00 -4.34
N HIS A 607 21.87 5.79 -3.87
CA HIS A 607 22.54 5.61 -2.58
C HIS A 607 23.87 6.35 -2.54
N TYR A 608 24.70 6.17 -3.58
CA TYR A 608 26.02 6.78 -3.65
C TYR A 608 25.96 8.31 -3.57
N ILE A 609 25.08 8.94 -4.36
CA ILE A 609 24.88 10.38 -4.37
C ILE A 609 24.38 10.87 -3.00
N LYS A 610 23.37 10.20 -2.40
CA LYS A 610 22.87 10.62 -1.08
C LYS A 610 23.95 10.56 0.02
N MET A 611 24.88 9.61 -0.07
CA MET A 611 25.90 9.39 0.94
C MET A 611 27.17 10.25 0.76
N ASN A 612 27.51 10.60 -0.48
CA ASN A 612 28.80 11.24 -0.80
C ASN A 612 28.68 12.69 -1.28
N VAL A 613 27.48 13.16 -1.62
CA VAL A 613 27.23 14.56 -2.01
C VAL A 613 26.53 15.28 -0.86
N ILE A 614 27.09 16.41 -0.42
CA ILE A 614 26.47 17.26 0.59
C ILE A 614 25.35 18.06 -0.08
N PHE A 615 24.12 17.91 0.40
CA PHE A 615 23.00 18.75 0.02
C PHE A 615 22.88 19.87 1.05
N GLU A 616 22.86 21.13 0.62
CA GLU A 616 22.35 22.20 1.46
C GLU A 616 20.83 22.01 1.55
N ASP A 617 20.34 21.53 2.69
CA ASP A 617 18.90 21.42 2.94
C ASP A 617 18.35 22.82 3.20
N VAL A 618 17.59 23.36 2.23
CA VAL A 618 16.70 24.49 2.50
C VAL A 618 15.53 23.95 3.31
N HIS A 619 15.57 24.15 4.63
CA HIS A 619 14.41 23.93 5.49
C HIS A 619 13.28 24.87 5.03
N VAL A 620 12.31 24.31 4.31
CA VAL A 620 10.99 24.92 4.18
C VAL A 620 10.19 24.41 5.37
N ASP A 621 9.98 25.27 6.36
CA ASP A 621 9.03 25.02 7.43
C ASP A 621 7.64 24.81 6.81
N VAL A 622 7.20 23.56 6.73
CA VAL A 622 5.81 23.23 6.43
C VAL A 622 5.03 23.47 7.72
N PRO A 623 4.03 24.38 7.74
CA PRO A 623 3.16 24.52 8.91
C PRO A 623 2.49 23.18 9.18
N SER A 624 2.68 22.67 10.38
CA SER A 624 2.00 21.49 10.89
C SER A 624 0.49 21.69 10.73
N GLN A 625 -0.13 20.88 9.87
CA GLN A 625 -1.57 20.72 9.85
C GLN A 625 -1.99 20.16 11.21
N GLN A 626 -2.47 21.04 12.09
CA GLN A 626 -3.20 20.63 13.28
C GLN A 626 -4.43 19.85 12.81
N GLN A 627 -4.49 18.60 13.24
CA GLN A 627 -5.68 17.78 13.17
C GLN A 627 -6.79 18.51 13.92
N GLY A 628 -7.86 18.87 13.23
CA GLY A 628 -9.07 19.40 13.83
C GLY A 628 -9.64 18.34 14.78
N GLN A 629 -9.55 18.61 16.08
CA GLN A 629 -10.43 18.01 17.07
C GLN A 629 -11.67 18.88 17.18
N ASP A 630 -12.82 18.24 17.04
CA ASP A 630 -14.13 18.78 17.33
C ASP A 630 -14.17 19.42 18.72
N ILE A 631 -14.50 20.71 18.78
CA ILE A 631 -15.04 21.34 19.99
C ILE A 631 -16.49 21.72 19.69
N ILE A 632 -17.39 20.87 20.15
CA ILE A 632 -18.77 21.25 20.43
C ILE A 632 -18.73 22.07 21.72
N THR A 633 -19.14 23.34 21.68
CA THR A 633 -19.88 23.99 22.77
C THR A 633 -20.50 25.32 22.33
N SER A 634 -21.83 25.37 22.44
CA SER A 634 -22.72 26.50 22.77
C SER A 634 -22.72 27.78 21.93
N GLU A 635 -23.86 27.95 21.24
CA GLU A 635 -24.66 29.17 21.03
C GLU A 635 -24.32 30.39 21.91
N GLU A 636 -24.12 31.56 21.30
CA GLU A 636 -25.06 32.71 21.30
C GLU A 636 -24.38 34.01 20.83
N THR A 637 -25.16 34.83 20.12
CA THR A 637 -25.02 36.29 19.92
C THR A 637 -23.85 36.85 19.09
N PHE A 638 -24.12 37.28 17.84
CA PHE A 638 -24.50 38.69 17.54
C PHE A 638 -24.69 38.89 16.03
N MET A 639 -25.94 39.16 15.63
CA MET A 639 -26.28 39.80 14.36
C MET A 639 -25.94 41.30 14.45
N THR A 640 -25.49 41.86 13.33
CA THR A 640 -25.77 43.18 12.73
C THR A 640 -24.58 44.08 12.34
N SER A 641 -24.61 44.43 11.05
CA SER A 641 -24.43 45.77 10.46
C SER A 641 -23.08 46.24 9.92
N LEU A 642 -23.20 46.92 8.75
CA LEU A 642 -22.32 47.85 8.04
C LEU A 642 -21.37 47.18 7.04
N GLU A 643 -21.59 47.17 5.71
CA GLU A 643 -22.02 48.21 4.74
C GLU A 643 -21.21 49.52 4.79
N SER A 644 -20.78 49.97 3.60
CA SER A 644 -19.82 51.04 3.22
C SER A 644 -18.34 50.62 3.30
N PHE A 645 -17.55 50.67 2.24
CA PHE A 645 -17.32 51.81 1.34
C PHE A 645 -17.03 51.38 -0.12
N GLU A 646 -17.65 52.11 -1.05
CA GLU A 646 -17.20 52.32 -2.43
C GLU A 646 -15.92 53.16 -2.41
N ASP A 647 -14.88 52.70 -3.11
CA ASP A 647 -14.13 53.42 -4.17
C ASP A 647 -13.11 52.47 -4.84
#